data_AF-A0A6M8HXA2-F1
#
_entry.id   AF-A0A6M8HXA2-F1
#
_cell.length_a   1.000
_cell.length_b   1.000
_cell.length_c   1.000
_cell.angle_alpha   90.00
_cell.angle_beta   90.00
_cell.angle_gamma   90.00
#
_symmetry.space_group_name_H-M   'P 1'
#
loop_
_entity.id
_entity.type
_entity.pdbx_description
1 polymer ?
#
loop_
_entity_poly.entity_id
_entity_poly.type
_entity_poly.pdbx_seq_one_letter_code
_entity_poly.pdbx_strand_id
1 'polypeptide(L)'
;MSKTSPSQLGLFDSTSLGWGFDLGQGGSTGTSRFRESTDEDDRAGSTAAPAAPHVPALTYRLTGDRALATGWKARAADTIAAIRLAREIEDAARPATAGEQERLAKFTGFGASDLANSFFRRAGEAFRPGWEDLGHELEQLVSAEELSALARSVQYAHYTPEFMVRAIWRAVQAMGFAGGTVLEPGCGTGLFLALMPEPIGAKAAITAIEMDPSTARIAKLLYPEAWVRQEDFTKARLAETFDLAIGNPPFSDRTVRSEDASGKLSLSLHEYFMARSIERLKPGGLAAFVCSRYAMDRLEPKSRAHIAGMADLVGAIRMPQAAMLAASGTEVVVDLLFFQRRAPGQQPGGAAWDALAEVLPATDGEGALHANRYFAEHPEMVLGTHAWTTSSYGPVYTCRARGEDLQAALVAAIDRLPRGIHRPSGETPAARPKEAARLQVGTAAQGATIKEGSYVLIGNDLMQIIDGSPVAVVVKSGRGSEGIFAKHARIIRGMIPVRDALRDVLRAQMDNQPWGAAQLRLRVAYGTFVRLFGPINLTSTTRNTDAETGTVTETQRRPNLAPFTDDPDCWLVASIEDYDPESGTAKKGPVFSERVIHPPAEPVIVTAADALAVTLADVGHADMDRIAELLGRSRDDTVAELGDAVFLDPDRADGEGIKGWQTADAYLSGAVRGKLVRAQAAALTDPRYARNVDALQRVQPKDLSPSDITARLGAPWVPAEVVELFSAEVIGVATTVRHTVEIAAWTVDKRVFAGQAAATSEWGTARRHAGELLDDALHSSIPTIWDIWRDADGEHREINAAETEAAKEKLAKIKGAFETWIWTDPERTDRLARLYNDAYNNLVPRHFDGAHLQLPGASSVIRFYEHQKRVIWRIIASGATYVAHAVGAGKTFSIAAAIMEQRRLGLISKAMMTVPGHCLAQASREFLQLYPTARILVADEQNFAKDKRGRFIARAATANWDCIIITHSAFKFIAAPAEFEHGMVQAQIATYSELLERVDGDDRITRKRIENMKEKLEAKLEGLASHKDDMLTIAEMGVDQIIVDEAQEFRKLSFATNMANLKGVQPDGSQRAWDLYVKTRFIDTFNPGRALVMASGTPITNYLQQIFM
;
A
#
# COMPACT_ATOMS: atom_id res chain seq x y z
N MET A 1 -15.69 -44.26 25.16
CA MET A 1 -14.56 -45.22 25.02
C MET A 1 -14.57 -45.68 23.57
N SER A 2 -13.55 -45.66 22.70
CA SER A 2 -12.15 -45.15 22.66
C SER A 2 -11.59 -45.51 21.24
N LYS A 3 -10.63 -44.83 20.59
CA LYS A 3 -9.65 -43.77 20.94
C LYS A 3 -9.47 -42.76 19.79
N THR A 4 -9.21 -41.51 20.17
CA THR A 4 -8.47 -40.40 19.53
C THR A 4 -7.36 -40.71 18.50
N SER A 5 -7.46 -40.08 17.31
CA SER A 5 -6.47 -39.24 16.56
C SER A 5 -5.09 -39.81 16.12
N PRO A 6 -4.31 -39.18 15.18
CA PRO A 6 -4.49 -37.87 14.52
C PRO A 6 -4.20 -37.74 12.99
N SER A 7 -4.54 -36.56 12.45
CA SER A 7 -3.85 -35.76 11.41
C SER A 7 -3.57 -36.29 9.99
N GLN A 8 -4.13 -35.59 8.99
CA GLN A 8 -3.34 -34.98 7.89
C GLN A 8 -4.07 -33.75 7.32
N LEU A 9 -3.28 -32.70 6.98
CA LEU A 9 -3.76 -31.43 6.43
C LEU A 9 -3.79 -31.48 4.90
N GLY A 10 -4.89 -31.00 4.29
CA GLY A 10 -4.95 -30.66 2.87
C GLY A 10 -4.94 -29.14 2.69
N LEU A 11 -4.04 -28.62 1.84
CA LEU A 11 -4.06 -27.22 1.43
C LEU A 11 -5.16 -26.99 0.37
N PHE A 12 -5.60 -25.73 0.27
CA PHE A 12 -6.57 -25.20 -0.70
C PHE A 12 -8.01 -25.66 -0.47
N ASP A 13 -8.75 -24.88 0.33
CA ASP A 13 -10.09 -24.51 -0.10
C ASP A 13 -10.48 -23.11 0.42
N SER A 14 -11.15 -22.34 -0.43
CA SER A 14 -11.57 -20.97 -0.13
C SER A 14 -12.93 -20.69 -0.73
N THR A 15 -13.95 -20.41 0.10
CA THR A 15 -15.07 -19.53 -0.30
C THR A 15 -16.00 -19.12 0.86
N SER A 16 -16.35 -17.83 0.83
CA SER A 16 -17.62 -17.18 1.22
C SER A 16 -18.32 -17.46 2.56
N LEU A 17 -18.58 -16.35 3.26
CA LEU A 17 -19.56 -16.16 4.33
C LEU A 17 -20.99 -16.60 3.93
N GLY A 18 -21.72 -17.21 4.86
CA GLY A 18 -23.17 -17.36 4.82
C GLY A 18 -23.81 -16.74 6.06
N TRP A 19 -24.59 -15.66 5.89
CA TRP A 19 -25.41 -15.09 6.97
C TRP A 19 -26.75 -15.80 7.06
N GLY A 20 -27.02 -16.46 8.19
CA GLY A 20 -28.33 -17.04 8.48
C GLY A 20 -29.20 -16.06 9.27
N PHE A 21 -30.19 -15.45 8.61
CA PHE A 21 -31.31 -14.82 9.30
C PHE A 21 -32.49 -15.80 9.35
N ASP A 22 -32.99 -16.06 10.56
CA ASP A 22 -34.16 -16.89 10.81
C ASP A 22 -35.45 -16.05 10.70
N LEU A 23 -36.44 -16.55 9.96
CA LEU A 23 -37.75 -15.91 9.77
C LEU A 23 -38.87 -16.96 9.84
N GLY A 24 -39.39 -17.16 11.05
CA GLY A 24 -40.59 -17.94 11.31
C GLY A 24 -41.87 -17.27 10.77
N GLN A 25 -42.76 -18.09 10.21
CA GLN A 25 -43.98 -17.64 9.50
C GLN A 25 -45.17 -17.28 10.41
N GLY A 26 -46.08 -16.46 9.84
CA GLY A 26 -47.51 -16.42 10.17
C GLY A 26 -47.97 -15.15 10.90
N GLY A 27 -49.04 -14.46 10.50
CA GLY A 27 -49.92 -14.63 9.34
C GLY A 27 -51.23 -13.83 9.51
N SER A 28 -52.02 -13.72 8.43
CA SER A 28 -53.44 -13.29 8.43
C SER A 28 -53.82 -11.80 8.66
N THR A 29 -54.19 -11.13 7.55
CA THR A 29 -55.40 -10.27 7.37
C THR A 29 -55.73 -9.11 8.33
N GLY A 30 -55.99 -7.91 7.78
CA GLY A 30 -56.80 -6.90 8.49
C GLY A 30 -56.83 -5.50 7.86
N THR A 31 -57.93 -5.12 7.22
CA THR A 31 -58.14 -3.79 6.61
C THR A 31 -58.47 -2.67 7.62
N SER A 32 -57.86 -1.50 7.41
CA SER A 32 -58.46 -0.14 7.47
C SER A 32 -59.40 0.26 8.62
N ARG A 33 -59.04 1.31 9.40
CA ARG A 33 -59.68 2.66 9.41
C ARG A 33 -59.22 3.56 10.57
N PHE A 34 -59.37 4.87 10.36
CA PHE A 34 -59.21 5.97 11.33
C PHE A 34 -60.15 5.87 12.56
N ARG A 35 -59.67 6.30 13.75
CA ARG A 35 -60.32 7.37 14.54
C ARG A 35 -59.45 7.92 15.70
N GLU A 36 -59.79 9.12 16.15
CA GLU A 36 -59.14 9.92 17.21
C GLU A 36 -59.76 9.71 18.61
N SER A 37 -59.03 10.19 19.63
CA SER A 37 -59.42 10.56 21.02
C SER A 37 -59.97 9.45 21.94
N THR A 38 -59.65 9.39 23.24
CA THR A 38 -59.58 10.46 24.27
C THR A 38 -58.60 10.16 25.42
N ASP A 39 -58.30 11.17 26.24
CA ASP A 39 -57.54 11.07 27.51
C ASP A 39 -58.25 10.23 28.59
N GLU A 40 -57.51 9.54 29.48
CA GLU A 40 -57.19 10.06 30.84
C GLU A 40 -56.26 9.12 31.64
N ASP A 41 -55.60 9.74 32.63
CA ASP A 41 -54.56 9.28 33.56
C ASP A 41 -54.55 7.80 34.02
N ASP A 42 -53.36 7.20 34.06
CA ASP A 42 -52.98 6.30 35.17
C ASP A 42 -51.47 6.38 35.46
N ARG A 43 -51.09 7.13 36.51
CA ARG A 43 -49.70 7.35 36.91
C ARG A 43 -49.18 6.23 37.81
N ALA A 44 -48.63 5.18 37.21
CA ALA A 44 -47.76 4.23 37.91
C ALA A 44 -46.28 4.63 37.75
N GLY A 45 -45.54 4.72 38.87
CA GLY A 45 -44.22 5.36 38.89
C GLY A 45 -43.11 4.54 38.21
N SER A 46 -42.48 5.13 37.19
CA SER A 46 -41.14 4.72 36.75
C SER A 46 -40.10 5.28 37.71
N THR A 47 -39.47 4.43 38.52
CA THR A 47 -38.26 4.79 39.26
C THR A 47 -37.14 5.10 38.28
N ALA A 48 -36.79 6.38 38.14
CA ALA A 48 -35.62 6.78 37.37
C ALA A 48 -34.38 6.04 37.90
N ALA A 49 -33.64 5.36 37.02
CA ALA A 49 -32.35 4.80 37.36
C ALA A 49 -31.44 5.92 37.91
N PRO A 50 -30.68 5.67 38.99
CA PRO A 50 -29.82 6.70 39.56
C PRO A 50 -28.80 7.16 38.51
N ALA A 51 -28.78 8.47 38.24
CA ALA A 51 -27.81 9.04 37.33
C ALA A 51 -26.39 8.71 37.82
N ALA A 52 -25.55 8.18 36.92
CA ALA A 52 -24.17 7.84 37.25
C ALA A 52 -23.44 9.08 37.80
N PRO A 53 -22.62 8.93 38.85
CA PRO A 53 -21.95 10.07 39.47
C PRO A 53 -21.04 10.79 38.47
N HIS A 54 -21.21 12.11 38.35
CA HIS A 54 -20.42 12.94 37.45
C HIS A 54 -18.96 13.01 37.94
N VAL A 55 -18.07 12.27 37.28
CA VAL A 55 -16.63 12.32 37.52
C VAL A 55 -16.04 13.53 36.80
N PRO A 56 -15.46 14.53 37.50
CA PRO A 56 -14.79 15.64 36.84
C PRO A 56 -13.50 15.16 36.16
N ALA A 57 -13.16 15.76 35.03
CA ALA A 57 -11.85 15.55 34.40
C ALA A 57 -10.76 16.22 35.27
N LEU A 58 -9.78 15.44 35.71
CA LEU A 58 -8.67 15.90 36.56
C LEU A 58 -7.35 15.76 35.81
N THR A 59 -6.44 16.73 35.96
CA THR A 59 -5.07 16.63 35.45
C THR A 59 -4.19 15.95 36.51
N TYR A 60 -3.62 14.80 36.16
CA TYR A 60 -2.78 14.00 37.06
C TYR A 60 -1.51 14.75 37.48
N ARG A 61 -1.16 14.62 38.77
CA ARG A 61 0.05 15.18 39.38
C ARG A 61 0.69 14.11 40.24
N LEU A 62 1.99 13.86 40.07
CA LEU A 62 2.71 12.87 40.86
C LEU A 62 3.33 13.51 42.10
N THR A 63 2.86 13.13 43.29
CA THR A 63 3.47 13.52 44.57
C THR A 63 4.45 12.45 45.05
N GLY A 64 5.75 12.71 44.94
CA GLY A 64 6.80 11.74 45.26
C GLY A 64 7.27 10.98 44.01
N ASP A 65 7.52 9.68 44.17
CA ASP A 65 7.95 8.79 43.08
C ASP A 65 6.83 7.80 42.73
N ARG A 66 6.82 7.30 41.48
CA ARG A 66 5.86 6.25 41.09
C ARG A 66 6.13 5.00 41.92
N ALA A 67 5.11 4.49 42.59
CA ALA A 67 5.14 3.23 43.34
C ALA A 67 5.14 2.01 42.40
N LEU A 68 6.18 1.91 41.57
CA LEU A 68 6.42 0.85 40.60
C LEU A 68 6.77 -0.45 41.34
N ALA A 69 6.21 -1.57 40.87
CA ALA A 69 6.51 -2.86 41.48
C ALA A 69 7.99 -3.27 41.38
N THR A 70 8.41 -4.15 42.29
CA THR A 70 9.76 -4.73 42.34
C THR A 70 9.90 -5.86 41.31
N GLY A 71 10.85 -5.70 40.39
CA GLY A 71 11.13 -6.68 39.34
C GLY A 71 10.26 -6.53 38.08
N TRP A 72 10.81 -6.90 36.92
CA TRP A 72 10.21 -6.63 35.61
C TRP A 72 8.86 -7.32 35.41
N LYS A 73 8.68 -8.57 35.86
CA LYS A 73 7.40 -9.28 35.71
C LYS A 73 6.22 -8.59 36.41
N ALA A 74 6.45 -7.98 37.57
CA ALA A 74 5.41 -7.24 38.27
C ALA A 74 5.10 -5.89 37.61
N ARG A 75 6.13 -5.19 37.10
CA ARG A 75 5.96 -3.96 36.29
C ARG A 75 5.24 -4.21 34.96
N ALA A 76 5.40 -5.40 34.39
CA ALA A 76 4.66 -5.83 33.21
C ALA A 76 3.17 -6.01 33.52
N ALA A 77 2.83 -6.63 34.66
CA ALA A 77 1.45 -6.74 35.12
C ALA A 77 0.81 -5.36 35.38
N ASP A 78 1.53 -4.43 36.03
CA ASP A 78 1.09 -3.03 36.17
C ASP A 78 0.85 -2.36 34.79
N THR A 79 1.73 -2.59 33.81
CA THR A 79 1.67 -2.03 32.45
C THR A 79 0.48 -2.58 31.66
N ILE A 80 0.21 -3.89 31.72
CA ILE A 80 -0.94 -4.54 31.07
C ILE A 80 -2.25 -4.13 31.76
N ALA A 81 -2.26 -4.01 33.09
CA ALA A 81 -3.40 -3.49 33.84
C ALA A 81 -3.71 -2.02 33.48
N ALA A 82 -2.70 -1.20 33.19
CA ALA A 82 -2.89 0.16 32.70
C ALA A 82 -3.48 0.21 31.28
N ILE A 83 -3.02 -0.64 30.35
CA ILE A 83 -3.60 -0.75 28.99
C ILE A 83 -5.09 -1.15 29.08
N ARG A 84 -5.41 -2.17 29.89
CA ARG A 84 -6.79 -2.61 30.10
C ARG A 84 -7.68 -1.51 30.68
N LEU A 85 -7.21 -0.88 31.76
CA LEU A 85 -7.95 0.20 32.42
C LEU A 85 -8.17 1.39 31.47
N ALA A 86 -7.21 1.71 30.60
CA ALA A 86 -7.39 2.76 29.61
C ALA A 86 -8.53 2.44 28.63
N ARG A 87 -8.64 1.18 28.16
CA ARG A 87 -9.75 0.72 27.33
C ARG A 87 -11.08 0.74 28.09
N GLU A 88 -11.12 0.23 29.33
CA GLU A 88 -12.32 0.26 30.20
C GLU A 88 -12.87 1.68 30.41
N ILE A 89 -11.99 2.70 30.46
CA ILE A 89 -12.36 4.11 30.62
C ILE A 89 -12.86 4.72 29.30
N GLU A 90 -12.21 4.41 28.16
CA GLU A 90 -12.66 4.84 26.83
C GLU A 90 -13.99 4.21 26.42
N ASP A 91 -14.16 2.90 26.61
CA ASP A 91 -15.40 2.16 26.32
C ASP A 91 -16.58 2.67 27.17
N ALA A 92 -16.29 3.15 28.39
CA ALA A 92 -17.26 3.81 29.27
C ALA A 92 -17.45 5.33 29.00
N ALA A 93 -16.77 5.88 28.00
CA ALA A 93 -16.85 7.28 27.55
C ALA A 93 -16.77 8.33 28.68
N ARG A 94 -15.88 8.11 29.66
CA ARG A 94 -15.78 8.93 30.89
C ARG A 94 -14.35 9.37 31.19
N PRO A 95 -14.14 10.39 32.05
CA PRO A 95 -12.82 10.70 32.60
C PRO A 95 -12.30 9.60 33.54
N ALA A 96 -10.97 9.52 33.68
CA ALA A 96 -10.32 8.73 34.70
C ALA A 96 -10.48 9.38 36.09
N THR A 97 -10.81 8.58 37.10
CA THR A 97 -10.79 9.01 38.51
C THR A 97 -9.36 9.08 39.05
N ALA A 98 -9.12 9.81 40.14
CA ALA A 98 -7.78 9.94 40.72
C ALA A 98 -7.10 8.58 41.04
N GLY A 99 -7.86 7.62 41.58
CA GLY A 99 -7.35 6.26 41.86
C GLY A 99 -7.07 5.42 40.60
N GLU A 100 -7.71 5.75 39.48
CA GLU A 100 -7.40 5.15 38.18
C GLU A 100 -6.18 5.81 37.53
N GLN A 101 -6.01 7.13 37.68
CA GLN A 101 -4.81 7.84 37.22
C GLN A 101 -3.54 7.32 37.91
N GLU A 102 -3.58 7.04 39.22
CA GLU A 102 -2.50 6.37 39.95
C GLU A 102 -2.14 4.98 39.38
N ARG A 103 -3.12 4.25 38.83
CA ARG A 103 -2.89 2.95 38.17
C ARG A 103 -2.33 3.13 36.76
N LEU A 104 -2.90 4.04 35.97
CA LEU A 104 -2.45 4.39 34.62
C LEU A 104 -1.00 4.90 34.61
N ALA A 105 -0.62 5.68 35.62
CA ALA A 105 0.72 6.24 35.77
C ALA A 105 1.82 5.19 36.02
N LYS A 106 1.47 3.94 36.37
CA LYS A 106 2.44 2.83 36.55
C LYS A 106 2.88 2.18 35.25
N PHE A 107 2.31 2.55 34.11
CA PHE A 107 2.79 2.10 32.80
C PHE A 107 4.28 2.46 32.62
N THR A 108 5.12 1.45 32.35
CA THR A 108 6.56 1.62 32.10
C THR A 108 6.98 1.22 30.68
N GLY A 109 6.01 0.87 29.82
CA GLY A 109 6.28 0.33 28.49
C GLY A 109 7.06 -0.99 28.52
N PHE A 110 7.65 -1.37 27.40
CA PHE A 110 8.36 -2.63 27.23
C PHE A 110 9.84 -2.47 26.87
N GLY A 111 10.41 -1.26 26.97
CA GLY A 111 11.78 -0.94 26.56
C GLY A 111 12.90 -1.58 27.39
N ALA A 112 12.61 -2.20 28.54
CA ALA A 112 13.59 -2.99 29.27
C ALA A 112 13.81 -4.34 28.58
N SER A 113 15.06 -4.76 28.38
CA SER A 113 15.40 -5.99 27.64
C SER A 113 14.70 -7.26 28.14
N ASP A 114 14.46 -7.38 29.44
CA ASP A 114 13.71 -8.52 30.00
C ASP A 114 12.23 -8.51 29.63
N LEU A 115 11.61 -7.33 29.49
CA LEU A 115 10.23 -7.19 29.01
C LEU A 115 10.16 -7.47 27.51
N ALA A 116 11.00 -6.78 26.73
CA ALA A 116 11.10 -6.93 25.29
C ALA A 116 11.18 -8.40 24.84
N ASN A 117 12.15 -9.14 25.38
CA ASN A 117 12.40 -10.53 25.01
C ASN A 117 11.40 -11.53 25.62
N SER A 118 10.48 -11.09 26.48
CA SER A 118 9.45 -11.94 27.10
C SER A 118 8.05 -11.71 26.53
N PHE A 119 7.77 -10.55 25.93
CA PHE A 119 6.47 -10.22 25.31
C PHE A 119 6.45 -10.31 23.79
N PHE A 120 7.55 -10.04 23.11
CA PHE A 120 7.57 -10.01 21.64
C PHE A 120 8.29 -11.24 21.08
N ARG A 121 7.58 -12.37 21.13
CA ARG A 121 7.95 -13.66 20.53
C ARG A 121 7.73 -13.67 19.01
N ARG A 122 8.34 -14.61 18.28
CA ARG A 122 7.97 -14.86 16.87
C ARG A 122 6.70 -15.71 16.79
N ALA A 123 6.00 -15.63 15.66
CA ALA A 123 4.87 -16.52 15.36
C ALA A 123 5.32 -17.99 15.44
N GLY A 124 4.61 -18.79 16.23
CA GLY A 124 4.93 -20.21 16.48
C GLY A 124 5.91 -20.50 17.61
N GLU A 125 6.64 -19.50 18.14
CA GLU A 125 7.43 -19.67 19.38
C GLU A 125 6.50 -19.66 20.60
N ALA A 126 6.85 -20.39 21.66
CA ALA A 126 6.18 -20.27 22.96
C ALA A 126 6.68 -19.02 23.71
N PHE A 127 5.84 -18.44 24.56
CA PHE A 127 6.30 -17.45 25.53
C PHE A 127 7.35 -18.05 26.48
N ARG A 128 8.21 -17.19 27.04
CA ARG A 128 9.22 -17.62 28.03
C ARG A 128 8.52 -18.23 29.26
N PRO A 129 9.05 -19.31 29.86
CA PRO A 129 8.47 -19.93 31.05
C PRO A 129 8.15 -18.91 32.16
N GLY A 130 6.88 -18.85 32.55
CA GLY A 130 6.35 -17.91 33.53
C GLY A 130 5.95 -16.54 32.97
N TRP A 131 5.87 -16.33 31.66
CA TRP A 131 5.34 -15.09 31.03
C TRP A 131 4.12 -15.33 30.14
N GLU A 132 3.69 -16.58 29.98
CA GLU A 132 2.63 -17.04 29.08
C GLU A 132 1.31 -16.30 29.30
N ASP A 133 0.83 -16.26 30.54
CA ASP A 133 -0.46 -15.64 30.89
C ASP A 133 -0.49 -14.15 30.53
N LEU A 134 0.58 -13.41 30.90
CA LEU A 134 0.69 -11.98 30.62
C LEU A 134 0.87 -11.71 29.12
N GLY A 135 1.61 -12.58 28.42
CA GLY A 135 1.83 -12.48 26.98
C GLY A 135 0.54 -12.64 26.19
N HIS A 136 -0.24 -13.68 26.51
CA HIS A 136 -1.56 -13.90 25.91
C HIS A 136 -2.59 -12.82 26.31
N GLU A 137 -2.54 -12.34 27.55
CA GLU A 137 -3.40 -11.24 28.00
C GLU A 137 -3.09 -9.95 27.22
N LEU A 138 -1.82 -9.64 26.94
CA LEU A 138 -1.44 -8.53 26.06
C LEU A 138 -1.95 -8.75 24.62
N GLU A 139 -1.70 -9.92 24.02
CA GLU A 139 -2.16 -10.28 22.66
C GLU A 139 -3.69 -10.17 22.50
N GLN A 140 -4.47 -10.35 23.57
CA GLN A 140 -5.93 -10.16 23.56
C GLN A 140 -6.38 -8.71 23.80
N LEU A 141 -5.58 -7.92 24.53
CA LEU A 141 -5.92 -6.54 24.93
C LEU A 141 -5.55 -5.48 23.89
N VAL A 142 -4.76 -5.80 22.87
CA VAL A 142 -4.37 -4.86 21.81
C VAL A 142 -4.61 -5.45 20.42
N SER A 143 -4.87 -4.59 19.44
CA SER A 143 -4.91 -5.00 18.03
C SER A 143 -3.53 -5.43 17.51
N ALA A 144 -3.46 -6.15 16.38
CA ALA A 144 -2.18 -6.51 15.76
C ALA A 144 -1.32 -5.28 15.39
N GLU A 145 -1.96 -4.15 15.06
CA GLU A 145 -1.28 -2.88 14.81
C GLU A 145 -0.70 -2.26 16.09
N GLU A 146 -1.50 -2.18 17.16
CA GLU A 146 -1.06 -1.71 18.48
C GLU A 146 0.04 -2.62 19.07
N LEU A 147 -0.05 -3.94 18.89
CA LEU A 147 1.00 -4.89 19.29
C LEU A 147 2.29 -4.64 18.51
N SER A 148 2.19 -4.36 17.21
CA SER A 148 3.34 -4.00 16.37
C SER A 148 3.94 -2.64 16.75
N ALA A 149 3.12 -1.66 17.16
CA ALA A 149 3.57 -0.37 17.66
C ALA A 149 4.32 -0.53 19.00
N LEU A 150 3.75 -1.27 19.95
CA LEU A 150 4.39 -1.62 21.22
C LEU A 150 5.70 -2.39 21.02
N ALA A 151 5.74 -3.36 20.09
CA ALA A 151 6.95 -4.10 19.74
C ALA A 151 8.04 -3.22 19.13
N ARG A 152 7.68 -2.24 18.30
CA ARG A 152 8.63 -1.23 17.79
C ARG A 152 9.10 -0.29 18.89
N SER A 153 8.22 0.09 19.81
CA SER A 153 8.52 1.05 20.90
C SER A 153 9.61 0.55 21.86
N VAL A 154 9.80 -0.77 21.97
CA VAL A 154 10.95 -1.39 22.66
C VAL A 154 12.28 -0.73 22.33
N GLN A 155 12.49 -0.36 21.06
CA GLN A 155 13.77 0.14 20.57
C GLN A 155 14.11 1.56 21.06
N TYR A 156 13.14 2.29 21.64
CA TYR A 156 13.32 3.71 21.98
C TYR A 156 12.55 4.22 23.22
N ALA A 157 11.60 3.47 23.77
CA ALA A 157 10.78 3.88 24.90
C ALA A 157 11.48 3.62 26.25
N HIS A 158 12.37 4.53 26.65
CA HIS A 158 13.04 4.52 27.95
C HIS A 158 12.57 5.70 28.82
N TYR A 159 11.88 5.41 29.93
CA TYR A 159 11.35 6.44 30.81
C TYR A 159 12.42 7.07 31.71
N THR A 160 12.46 8.39 31.77
CA THR A 160 13.34 9.16 32.66
C THR A 160 12.97 8.95 34.14
N PRO A 161 13.94 8.77 35.06
CA PRO A 161 13.70 8.77 36.50
C PRO A 161 13.12 10.09 37.01
N GLU A 162 12.23 9.99 37.99
CA GLU A 162 11.48 11.09 38.60
C GLU A 162 12.41 12.15 39.21
N PHE A 163 13.51 11.72 39.83
CA PHE A 163 14.50 12.63 40.41
C PHE A 163 15.15 13.52 39.34
N MET A 164 15.43 13.00 38.14
CA MET A 164 15.97 13.79 37.03
C MET A 164 14.92 14.76 36.49
N VAL A 165 13.67 14.31 36.30
CA VAL A 165 12.58 15.18 35.81
C VAL A 165 12.34 16.36 36.75
N ARG A 166 12.30 16.12 38.07
CA ARG A 166 12.22 17.20 39.09
C ARG A 166 13.41 18.15 39.02
N ALA A 167 14.60 17.61 38.77
CA ALA A 167 15.83 18.40 38.65
C ALA A 167 15.81 19.30 37.39
N ILE A 168 15.34 18.78 36.25
CA ILE A 168 15.15 19.56 35.01
C ILE A 168 14.12 20.68 35.24
N TRP A 169 12.99 20.40 35.90
CA TRP A 169 12.01 21.44 36.25
C TRP A 169 12.58 22.51 37.18
N ARG A 170 13.40 22.13 38.18
CA ARG A 170 14.13 23.08 39.04
C ARG A 170 15.07 23.98 38.21
N ALA A 171 15.80 23.41 37.25
CA ALA A 171 16.69 24.18 36.37
C ALA A 171 15.91 25.18 35.51
N VAL A 172 14.83 24.74 34.86
CA VAL A 172 13.95 25.58 34.02
C VAL A 172 13.28 26.69 34.85
N GLN A 173 12.88 26.41 36.09
CA GLN A 173 12.41 27.44 37.05
C GLN A 173 13.51 28.44 37.42
N ALA A 174 14.72 27.97 37.74
CA ALA A 174 15.84 28.84 38.08
C ALA A 174 16.25 29.76 36.91
N MET A 175 16.13 29.27 35.67
CA MET A 175 16.30 30.04 34.44
C MET A 175 15.20 31.08 34.20
N GLY A 176 14.11 31.09 34.97
CA GLY A 176 13.07 32.13 34.92
C GLY A 176 11.82 31.76 34.10
N PHE A 177 11.60 30.48 33.76
CA PHE A 177 10.36 30.06 33.14
C PHE A 177 9.21 29.98 34.17
N ALA A 178 8.09 30.65 33.88
CA ALA A 178 6.97 30.83 34.81
C ALA A 178 5.59 30.52 34.21
N GLY A 179 5.56 29.89 33.02
CA GLY A 179 4.37 29.70 32.18
C GLY A 179 4.63 30.09 30.73
N GLY A 180 3.73 29.71 29.82
CA GLY A 180 3.87 29.88 28.37
C GLY A 180 3.46 28.64 27.59
N THR A 181 3.81 28.62 26.31
CA THR A 181 3.60 27.47 25.41
C THR A 181 4.73 26.44 25.57
N VAL A 182 4.37 25.17 25.80
CA VAL A 182 5.30 24.07 26.10
C VAL A 182 5.16 22.96 25.05
N LEU A 183 6.28 22.50 24.50
CA LEU A 183 6.36 21.31 23.64
C LEU A 183 7.05 20.15 24.37
N GLU A 184 6.41 18.98 24.38
CA GLU A 184 7.07 17.69 24.64
C GLU A 184 7.00 16.81 23.38
N PRO A 185 8.13 16.54 22.69
CA PRO A 185 8.14 15.95 21.35
C PRO A 185 7.97 14.42 21.32
N GLY A 186 8.02 13.75 22.47
CA GLY A 186 7.89 12.30 22.63
C GLY A 186 7.55 12.02 24.09
N CYS A 187 6.28 12.23 24.47
CA CYS A 187 5.91 12.37 25.88
C CYS A 187 5.79 11.06 26.66
N GLY A 188 5.67 9.91 25.98
CA GLY A 188 5.24 8.68 26.63
C GLY A 188 3.91 8.92 27.36
N THR A 189 3.82 8.40 28.59
CA THR A 189 2.69 8.67 29.52
C THR A 189 2.82 10.00 30.27
N GLY A 190 3.62 10.95 29.75
CA GLY A 190 3.70 12.35 30.20
C GLY A 190 4.33 12.57 31.57
N LEU A 191 5.39 11.85 31.93
CA LEU A 191 6.01 12.01 33.26
C LEU A 191 6.52 13.46 33.51
N PHE A 192 6.96 14.16 32.46
CA PHE A 192 7.30 15.58 32.55
C PHE A 192 6.09 16.47 32.89
N LEU A 193 4.88 16.10 32.46
CA LEU A 193 3.62 16.78 32.83
C LEU A 193 3.24 16.47 34.29
N ALA A 194 3.31 15.19 34.69
CA ALA A 194 2.98 14.76 36.06
C ALA A 194 3.81 15.47 37.14
N LEU A 195 5.10 15.71 36.86
CA LEU A 195 6.06 16.35 37.77
C LEU A 195 6.24 17.86 37.51
N MET A 196 5.43 18.46 36.62
CA MET A 196 5.47 19.90 36.37
C MET A 196 5.04 20.68 37.63
N PRO A 197 5.81 21.69 38.07
CA PRO A 197 5.45 22.51 39.23
C PRO A 197 4.11 23.24 39.05
N GLU A 198 3.27 23.21 40.08
CA GLU A 198 1.92 23.80 40.07
C GLU A 198 1.87 25.28 39.59
N PRO A 199 2.77 26.19 40.03
CA PRO A 199 2.73 27.59 39.57
C PRO A 199 3.03 27.78 38.08
N ILE A 200 3.73 26.83 37.45
CA ILE A 200 3.93 26.77 36.00
C ILE A 200 2.70 26.13 35.34
N GLY A 201 2.21 25.02 35.89
CA GLY A 201 1.07 24.27 35.35
C GLY A 201 -0.18 25.12 35.18
N ALA A 202 -0.48 26.01 36.14
CA ALA A 202 -1.60 26.95 36.06
C ALA A 202 -1.47 28.01 34.94
N LYS A 203 -0.33 28.09 34.25
CA LYS A 203 0.01 29.08 33.22
C LYS A 203 0.63 28.46 31.96
N ALA A 204 0.62 27.14 31.84
CA ALA A 204 1.24 26.41 30.74
C ALA A 204 0.19 25.92 29.74
N ALA A 205 0.41 26.18 28.44
CA ALA A 205 -0.34 25.58 27.35
C ALA A 205 0.54 24.48 26.73
N ILE A 206 0.15 23.22 26.91
CA ILE A 206 1.01 22.05 26.68
C ILE A 206 0.59 21.35 25.39
N THR A 207 1.54 21.20 24.46
CA THR A 207 1.46 20.33 23.28
C THR A 207 2.40 19.15 23.50
N ALA A 208 1.84 17.95 23.56
CA ALA A 208 2.58 16.72 23.76
C ALA A 208 2.36 15.80 22.55
N ILE A 209 3.43 15.22 22.00
CA ILE A 209 3.37 14.32 20.86
C ILE A 209 3.83 12.93 21.31
N GLU A 210 3.08 11.90 20.95
CA GLU A 210 3.42 10.50 21.15
C GLU A 210 3.01 9.68 19.92
N MET A 211 3.86 8.75 19.50
CA MET A 211 3.63 7.93 18.32
C MET A 211 2.88 6.64 18.65
N ASP A 212 3.14 6.03 19.82
CA ASP A 212 2.49 4.78 20.22
C ASP A 212 1.02 5.01 20.63
N PRO A 213 0.04 4.32 19.99
CA PRO A 213 -1.39 4.55 20.27
C PRO A 213 -1.78 4.27 21.72
N SER A 214 -1.26 3.19 22.32
CA SER A 214 -1.57 2.79 23.70
C SER A 214 -1.05 3.81 24.70
N THR A 215 0.14 4.33 24.46
CA THR A 215 0.83 5.29 25.32
C THR A 215 0.20 6.68 25.19
N ALA A 216 -0.13 7.12 23.97
CA ALA A 216 -0.85 8.36 23.71
C ALA A 216 -2.27 8.36 24.33
N ARG A 217 -2.97 7.21 24.27
CA ARG A 217 -4.25 6.96 24.96
C ARG A 217 -4.13 7.18 26.46
N ILE A 218 -3.14 6.54 27.11
CA ILE A 218 -2.90 6.71 28.56
C ILE A 218 -2.57 8.18 28.89
N ALA A 219 -1.75 8.85 28.09
CA ALA A 219 -1.42 10.27 28.30
C ALA A 219 -2.66 11.18 28.21
N LYS A 220 -3.61 10.94 27.28
CA LYS A 220 -4.88 11.68 27.21
C LYS A 220 -5.73 11.55 28.48
N LEU A 221 -5.77 10.35 29.08
CA LEU A 221 -6.51 10.08 30.32
C LEU A 221 -5.86 10.70 31.57
N LEU A 222 -4.53 10.86 31.56
CA LEU A 222 -3.78 11.51 32.62
C LEU A 222 -3.80 13.04 32.53
N TYR A 223 -3.77 13.62 31.32
CA TYR A 223 -3.69 15.07 31.11
C TYR A 223 -4.80 15.58 30.18
N PRO A 224 -6.08 15.53 30.60
CA PRO A 224 -7.22 15.98 29.78
C PRO A 224 -7.19 17.47 29.45
N GLU A 225 -6.32 18.26 30.09
CA GLU A 225 -6.07 19.69 29.79
C GLU A 225 -5.01 19.92 28.70
N ALA A 226 -4.05 19.00 28.55
CA ALA A 226 -2.98 19.08 27.55
C ALA A 226 -3.48 18.69 26.15
N TRP A 227 -2.81 19.17 25.10
CA TRP A 227 -3.05 18.72 23.74
C TRP A 227 -2.12 17.57 23.39
N VAL A 228 -2.55 16.35 23.70
CA VAL A 228 -1.84 15.10 23.38
C VAL A 228 -2.19 14.65 21.96
N ARG A 229 -1.20 14.68 21.07
CA ARG A 229 -1.29 14.36 19.64
C ARG A 229 -0.72 12.96 19.41
N GLN A 230 -1.53 12.05 18.88
CA GLN A 230 -1.09 10.69 18.52
C GLN A 230 -0.56 10.71 17.07
N GLU A 231 0.73 10.96 16.88
CA GLU A 231 1.39 10.98 15.57
C GLU A 231 2.91 10.86 15.70
N ASP A 232 3.58 10.50 14.59
CA ASP A 232 5.03 10.48 14.49
C ASP A 232 5.58 11.92 14.49
N PHE A 233 6.36 12.31 15.51
CA PHE A 233 6.97 13.64 15.60
C PHE A 233 7.84 14.01 14.39
N THR A 234 8.43 13.03 13.69
CA THR A 234 9.19 13.28 12.45
C THR A 234 8.29 13.73 11.29
N LYS A 235 6.98 13.49 11.38
CA LYS A 235 5.96 13.83 10.37
C LYS A 235 4.99 14.92 10.86
N ALA A 236 4.89 15.13 12.18
CA ALA A 236 3.94 16.04 12.83
C ALA A 236 4.06 17.51 12.37
N ARG A 237 3.00 18.07 11.76
CA ARG A 237 3.02 19.49 11.37
C ARG A 237 2.94 20.39 12.62
N LEU A 238 4.04 21.08 12.91
CA LEU A 238 4.20 22.03 14.02
C LEU A 238 4.15 23.45 13.47
N ALA A 239 2.95 24.00 13.29
CA ALA A 239 2.77 25.39 12.90
C ALA A 239 3.02 26.35 14.08
N GLU A 240 2.87 25.87 15.32
CA GLU A 240 3.12 26.66 16.52
C GLU A 240 4.61 26.93 16.79
N THR A 241 4.88 27.96 17.60
CA THR A 241 6.19 28.21 18.23
C THR A 241 6.04 28.21 19.74
N PHE A 242 7.09 27.78 20.44
CA PHE A 242 7.05 27.45 21.87
C PHE A 242 7.97 28.33 22.71
N ASP A 243 7.58 28.59 23.96
CA ASP A 243 8.40 29.29 24.96
C ASP A 243 9.35 28.30 25.68
N LEU A 244 8.94 27.02 25.79
CA LEU A 244 9.73 25.92 26.34
C LEU A 244 9.58 24.66 25.48
N ALA A 245 10.69 23.96 25.20
CA ALA A 245 10.69 22.57 24.73
C ALA A 245 11.39 21.69 25.77
N ILE A 246 10.74 20.60 26.19
CA ILE A 246 11.22 19.76 27.30
C ILE A 246 10.92 18.29 27.03
N GLY A 247 11.78 17.36 27.47
CA GLY A 247 11.48 15.93 27.44
C GLY A 247 12.70 15.02 27.29
N ASN A 248 12.44 13.77 26.92
CA ASN A 248 13.46 12.75 26.63
C ASN A 248 13.28 12.18 25.21
N PRO A 249 13.95 12.76 24.19
CA PRO A 249 13.87 12.25 22.82
C PRO A 249 14.24 10.76 22.67
N PRO A 250 13.55 10.01 21.78
CA PRO A 250 13.79 8.58 21.57
C PRO A 250 15.20 8.27 21.06
N PHE A 251 15.95 7.44 21.79
CA PHE A 251 17.34 7.10 21.45
C PHE A 251 17.41 6.05 20.34
N SER A 252 17.70 6.48 19.12
CA SER A 252 18.03 5.59 18.00
C SER A 252 19.10 6.23 17.12
N ASP A 253 19.90 5.39 16.47
CA ASP A 253 20.83 5.73 15.39
C ASP A 253 20.15 5.85 14.01
N ARG A 254 18.87 5.43 13.89
CA ARG A 254 18.05 5.61 12.68
C ARG A 254 18.14 7.06 12.18
N THR A 255 18.60 7.19 10.95
CA THR A 255 18.65 8.47 10.23
C THR A 255 17.26 8.94 9.85
N VAL A 256 16.91 10.18 10.19
CA VAL A 256 15.67 10.83 9.76
C VAL A 256 15.92 11.62 8.47
N ARG A 257 15.01 11.47 7.50
CA ARG A 257 14.96 12.30 6.28
C ARG A 257 13.61 12.99 6.23
N SER A 258 13.63 14.32 6.11
CA SER A 258 12.45 15.18 6.09
C SER A 258 12.74 16.44 5.27
N GLU A 259 11.69 17.14 4.80
CA GLU A 259 11.80 18.36 4.01
C GLU A 259 12.25 19.60 4.82
N ASP A 260 12.16 19.54 6.16
CA ASP A 260 12.57 20.60 7.08
C ASP A 260 14.10 20.77 7.20
N ALA A 261 14.55 21.83 7.87
CA ALA A 261 15.96 22.20 7.92
C ALA A 261 16.82 21.10 8.58
N SER A 262 16.39 20.60 9.74
CA SER A 262 16.98 19.42 10.39
C SER A 262 16.91 18.16 9.52
N GLY A 263 15.85 17.99 8.70
CA GLY A 263 15.62 16.77 7.92
C GLY A 263 16.57 16.59 6.75
N LYS A 264 17.11 17.70 6.23
CA LYS A 264 18.13 17.72 5.18
C LYS A 264 19.52 17.31 5.68
N LEU A 265 19.75 17.35 6.99
CA LEU A 265 21.06 17.04 7.60
C LEU A 265 21.29 15.54 7.82
N SER A 266 20.26 14.69 7.64
CA SER A 266 20.34 13.24 7.90
C SER A 266 20.84 12.93 9.32
N LEU A 267 20.25 13.60 10.31
CA LEU A 267 20.57 13.39 11.73
C LEU A 267 19.96 12.07 12.24
N SER A 268 20.52 11.53 13.32
CA SER A 268 19.90 10.41 14.03
C SER A 268 18.68 10.85 14.84
N LEU A 269 17.77 9.93 15.14
CA LEU A 269 16.43 10.24 15.67
C LEU A 269 16.42 11.23 16.85
N HIS A 270 17.25 11.00 17.88
CA HIS A 270 17.31 11.84 19.07
C HIS A 270 17.88 13.25 18.80
N GLU A 271 18.94 13.37 17.99
CA GLU A 271 19.49 14.65 17.53
C GLU A 271 18.45 15.43 16.71
N TYR A 272 17.74 14.73 15.82
CA TYR A 272 16.71 15.32 14.98
C TYR A 272 15.56 15.90 15.83
N PHE A 273 15.07 15.15 16.82
CA PHE A 273 14.05 15.61 17.76
C PHE A 273 14.52 16.86 18.52
N MET A 274 15.75 16.86 19.04
CA MET A 274 16.34 18.01 19.74
C MET A 274 16.44 19.24 18.81
N ALA A 275 17.04 19.08 17.62
CA ALA A 275 17.24 20.17 16.67
C ALA A 275 15.91 20.76 16.18
N ARG A 276 14.96 19.92 15.75
CA ARG A 276 13.62 20.33 15.31
C ARG A 276 12.82 21.00 16.43
N SER A 277 12.98 20.58 17.68
CA SER A 277 12.33 21.25 18.82
C SER A 277 12.92 22.64 19.07
N ILE A 278 14.25 22.79 18.97
CA ILE A 278 14.94 24.10 19.10
C ILE A 278 14.62 25.02 17.92
N GLU A 279 14.38 24.48 16.72
CA GLU A 279 13.86 25.24 15.56
C GLU A 279 12.48 25.86 15.81
N ARG A 280 11.65 25.24 16.65
CA ARG A 280 10.29 25.72 16.98
C ARG A 280 10.23 26.62 18.22
N LEU A 281 11.35 26.92 18.87
CA LEU A 281 11.39 27.88 19.98
C LEU A 281 11.29 29.33 19.48
N LYS A 282 10.55 30.15 20.22
CA LYS A 282 10.60 31.61 20.09
C LYS A 282 11.97 32.14 20.54
N PRO A 283 12.45 33.28 20.00
CA PRO A 283 13.64 33.97 20.53
C PRO A 283 13.56 34.19 22.04
N GLY A 284 14.60 33.78 22.78
CA GLY A 284 14.65 33.84 24.24
C GLY A 284 14.03 32.63 24.96
N GLY A 285 13.30 31.76 24.25
CA GLY A 285 12.74 30.51 24.76
C GLY A 285 13.80 29.46 25.11
N LEU A 286 13.43 28.49 25.94
CA LEU A 286 14.33 27.48 26.51
C LEU A 286 14.11 26.08 25.90
N ALA A 287 15.18 25.30 25.81
CA ALA A 287 15.10 23.86 25.61
C ALA A 287 15.80 23.11 26.75
N ALA A 288 15.21 22.01 27.21
CA ALA A 288 15.76 21.17 28.27
C ALA A 288 15.51 19.67 27.98
N PHE A 289 16.56 18.95 27.58
CA PHE A 289 16.44 17.56 27.12
C PHE A 289 17.30 16.58 27.91
N VAL A 290 16.79 15.37 28.10
CA VAL A 290 17.60 14.18 28.40
C VAL A 290 18.04 13.59 27.06
N CYS A 291 19.34 13.47 26.81
CA CYS A 291 19.87 12.97 25.54
C CYS A 291 20.93 11.89 25.77
N SER A 292 21.08 10.97 24.82
CA SER A 292 22.26 10.11 24.77
C SER A 292 23.52 10.97 24.59
N ARG A 293 24.64 10.57 25.22
CA ARG A 293 25.93 11.27 25.11
C ARG A 293 26.41 11.53 23.68
N TYR A 294 25.91 10.79 22.68
CA TYR A 294 26.26 11.01 21.28
C TYR A 294 25.86 12.41 20.76
N ALA A 295 24.80 13.03 21.31
CA ALA A 295 24.43 14.40 20.99
C ALA A 295 25.59 15.40 21.23
N MET A 296 26.40 15.14 22.26
CA MET A 296 27.56 15.95 22.64
C MET A 296 28.87 15.38 22.08
N ASP A 297 29.08 14.06 22.12
CA ASP A 297 30.38 13.42 21.87
C ASP A 297 30.60 12.88 20.45
N ARG A 298 29.59 12.91 19.56
CA ARG A 298 29.75 12.37 18.19
C ARG A 298 30.86 13.09 17.42
N LEU A 299 31.70 12.31 16.72
CA LEU A 299 32.81 12.84 15.92
C LEU A 299 32.35 13.85 14.86
N GLU A 300 31.26 13.53 14.15
CA GLU A 300 30.65 14.43 13.18
C GLU A 300 29.90 15.59 13.86
N PRO A 301 30.27 16.86 13.63
CA PRO A 301 29.69 17.99 14.35
C PRO A 301 28.33 18.45 13.78
N LYS A 302 27.72 17.75 12.82
CA LYS A 302 26.53 18.21 12.06
C LYS A 302 25.40 18.74 12.96
N SER A 303 24.95 17.93 13.93
CA SER A 303 23.89 18.32 14.86
C SER A 303 24.32 19.50 15.73
N ARG A 304 25.54 19.46 16.28
CA ARG A 304 26.06 20.52 17.17
C ARG A 304 26.22 21.84 16.44
N ALA A 305 26.79 21.84 15.25
CA ALA A 305 26.98 23.05 14.43
C ALA A 305 25.64 23.67 14.02
N HIS A 306 24.63 22.86 13.66
CA HIS A 306 23.28 23.34 13.35
C HIS A 306 22.62 24.00 14.56
N ILE A 307 22.64 23.35 15.73
CA ILE A 307 22.06 23.90 16.96
C ILE A 307 22.85 25.11 17.44
N ALA A 308 24.19 25.07 17.45
CA ALA A 308 25.06 26.18 17.81
C ALA A 308 24.89 27.38 16.87
N GLY A 309 24.44 27.18 15.63
CA GLY A 309 24.05 28.23 14.70
C GLY A 309 22.80 29.01 15.11
N MET A 310 21.92 28.44 15.95
CA MET A 310 20.61 29.02 16.29
C MET A 310 20.32 29.19 17.79
N ALA A 311 21.06 28.52 18.67
CA ALA A 311 20.87 28.53 20.12
C ALA A 311 22.22 28.52 20.86
N ASP A 312 22.21 29.08 22.07
CA ASP A 312 23.33 29.03 23.01
C ASP A 312 23.17 27.82 23.93
N LEU A 313 24.26 27.07 24.17
CA LEU A 313 24.31 26.10 25.27
C LEU A 313 24.41 26.87 26.59
N VAL A 314 23.35 26.78 27.41
CA VAL A 314 23.25 27.38 28.75
C VAL A 314 24.03 26.54 29.76
N GLY A 315 24.02 25.22 29.56
CA GLY A 315 24.84 24.26 30.29
C GLY A 315 24.46 22.83 29.93
N ALA A 316 25.32 21.88 30.29
CA ALA A 316 25.06 20.46 30.17
C ALA A 316 25.49 19.73 31.45
N ILE A 317 24.87 18.61 31.79
CA ILE A 317 25.25 17.79 32.95
C ILE A 317 25.33 16.33 32.52
N ARG A 318 26.49 15.69 32.71
CA ARG A 318 26.71 14.29 32.33
C ARG A 318 26.44 13.35 33.49
N MET A 319 25.57 12.37 33.27
CA MET A 319 25.17 11.37 34.27
C MET A 319 26.03 10.07 34.15
N PRO A 320 26.25 9.33 35.24
CA PRO A 320 26.81 7.98 35.18
C PRO A 320 26.00 7.01 34.34
N GLN A 321 26.66 6.01 33.77
CA GLN A 321 26.04 4.98 32.92
C GLN A 321 24.85 4.26 33.57
N ALA A 322 24.89 4.03 34.89
CA ALA A 322 23.83 3.32 35.62
C ALA A 322 22.67 4.23 36.10
N ALA A 323 22.69 5.53 35.81
CA ALA A 323 21.77 6.50 36.39
C ALA A 323 20.28 6.28 36.02
N MET A 324 20.02 5.58 34.92
CA MET A 324 18.68 5.24 34.42
C MET A 324 18.22 3.82 34.82
N LEU A 325 19.14 2.94 35.23
CA LEU A 325 18.97 1.49 35.28
C LEU A 325 17.75 1.03 36.11
N ALA A 326 17.54 1.60 37.29
CA ALA A 326 16.45 1.20 38.19
C ALA A 326 15.04 1.54 37.67
N ALA A 327 14.92 2.54 36.79
CA ALA A 327 13.65 2.99 36.22
C ALA A 327 13.40 2.38 34.84
N SER A 328 14.36 2.49 33.91
CA SER A 328 14.20 2.10 32.50
C SER A 328 14.87 0.79 32.10
N GLY A 329 15.71 0.21 32.95
CA GLY A 329 16.45 -1.03 32.62
C GLY A 329 17.64 -0.85 31.69
N THR A 330 18.14 0.38 31.50
CA THR A 330 19.21 0.70 30.55
C THR A 330 20.48 1.23 31.23
N GLU A 331 21.64 0.67 30.85
CA GLU A 331 22.97 1.14 31.27
C GLU A 331 23.60 2.06 30.20
N VAL A 332 23.02 3.24 30.01
CA VAL A 332 23.46 4.24 29.02
C VAL A 332 23.91 5.55 29.68
N VAL A 333 24.99 6.13 29.17
CA VAL A 333 25.43 7.48 29.57
C VAL A 333 24.51 8.51 28.90
N VAL A 334 23.82 9.30 29.73
CA VAL A 334 22.93 10.38 29.31
C VAL A 334 23.44 11.74 29.78
N ASP A 335 23.20 12.76 28.96
CA ASP A 335 23.47 14.15 29.25
C ASP A 335 22.14 14.91 29.39
N LEU A 336 22.04 15.76 30.41
CA LEU A 336 20.98 16.76 30.54
C LEU A 336 21.44 18.05 29.85
N LEU A 337 20.77 18.46 28.77
CA LEU A 337 21.18 19.57 27.92
C LEU A 337 20.21 20.74 28.04
N PHE A 338 20.74 21.93 28.32
CA PHE A 338 19.97 23.17 28.46
C PHE A 338 20.40 24.19 27.41
N PHE A 339 19.45 24.68 26.61
CA PHE A 339 19.70 25.66 25.55
C PHE A 339 18.79 26.87 25.67
N GLN A 340 19.25 28.02 25.17
CA GLN A 340 18.42 29.19 24.92
C GLN A 340 18.42 29.55 23.44
N ARG A 341 17.23 29.73 22.86
CA ARG A 341 17.06 30.17 21.47
C ARG A 341 17.54 31.61 21.30
N ARG A 342 18.49 31.85 20.38
CA ARG A 342 18.94 33.21 20.06
C ARG A 342 17.93 33.93 19.15
N ALA A 343 17.93 35.27 19.23
CA ALA A 343 17.26 36.09 18.23
C ALA A 343 18.01 36.04 16.88
N PRO A 344 17.32 36.19 15.73
CA PRO A 344 17.99 36.28 14.43
C PRO A 344 19.06 37.39 14.41
N GLY A 345 20.28 37.05 14.01
CA GLY A 345 21.42 37.98 13.97
C GLY A 345 22.13 38.22 15.31
N GLN A 346 21.66 37.65 16.41
CA GLN A 346 22.35 37.72 17.70
C GLN A 346 23.62 36.83 17.67
N GLN A 347 24.76 37.42 18.04
CA GLN A 347 26.03 36.69 18.17
C GLN A 347 25.94 35.59 19.26
N PRO A 348 26.66 34.46 19.11
CA PRO A 348 26.73 33.43 20.14
C PRO A 348 27.25 34.00 21.48
N GLY A 349 26.57 33.63 22.57
CA GLY A 349 26.91 34.07 23.93
C GLY A 349 27.04 32.92 24.95
N GLY A 350 26.79 31.68 24.55
CA GLY A 350 26.94 30.48 25.39
C GLY A 350 28.36 29.92 25.45
N ALA A 351 28.52 28.82 26.20
CA ALA A 351 29.80 28.11 26.30
C ALA A 351 30.21 27.45 24.97
N ALA A 352 31.52 27.24 24.74
CA ALA A 352 32.03 26.55 23.56
C ALA A 352 31.82 25.03 23.66
N TRP A 353 31.07 24.45 22.71
CA TRP A 353 30.58 23.07 22.82
C TRP A 353 30.44 22.33 21.48
N ASP A 354 30.75 22.96 20.36
CA ASP A 354 30.64 22.35 19.02
C ASP A 354 31.79 21.36 18.73
N ALA A 355 32.95 21.57 19.34
CA ALA A 355 34.14 20.74 19.25
C ALA A 355 34.24 19.63 20.33
N LEU A 356 35.10 18.65 20.08
CA LEU A 356 35.55 17.66 21.06
C LEU A 356 36.92 18.06 21.64
N ALA A 357 37.23 17.57 22.84
CA ALA A 357 38.53 17.70 23.50
C ALA A 357 38.97 16.35 24.09
N GLU A 358 40.27 16.17 24.25
CA GLU A 358 40.83 15.05 25.00
C GLU A 358 40.49 15.20 26.49
N VAL A 359 40.00 14.13 27.12
CA VAL A 359 39.70 14.10 28.57
C VAL A 359 40.41 12.96 29.31
N LEU A 360 40.97 11.98 28.58
CA LEU A 360 42.04 11.11 29.07
C LEU A 360 43.08 10.91 27.95
N PRO A 361 44.38 11.00 28.24
CA PRO A 361 45.44 10.72 27.28
C PRO A 361 45.50 9.25 26.89
N ALA A 362 46.17 8.95 25.78
CA ALA A 362 46.43 7.57 25.35
C ALA A 362 47.35 6.83 26.34
N THR A 363 47.14 5.52 26.48
CA THR A 363 47.97 4.61 27.28
C THR A 363 48.30 3.35 26.47
N ASP A 364 49.26 2.53 26.92
CA ASP A 364 49.65 1.31 26.19
C ASP A 364 48.46 0.34 26.01
N GLY A 365 47.96 0.26 24.77
CA GLY A 365 46.81 -0.57 24.38
C GLY A 365 45.47 0.18 24.23
N GLU A 366 45.35 1.43 24.68
CA GLU A 366 44.10 2.21 24.60
C GLU A 366 44.35 3.63 24.06
N GLY A 367 43.59 4.05 23.05
CA GLY A 367 43.72 5.38 22.45
C GLY A 367 43.25 6.51 23.38
N ALA A 368 43.63 7.75 23.04
CA ALA A 368 43.19 8.94 23.78
C ALA A 368 41.66 9.08 23.72
N LEU A 369 41.04 9.21 24.89
CA LEU A 369 39.59 9.24 25.02
C LEU A 369 39.10 10.69 25.00
N HIS A 370 38.22 10.96 24.04
CA HIS A 370 37.68 12.27 23.75
C HIS A 370 36.23 12.39 24.22
N ALA A 371 35.84 13.58 24.65
CA ALA A 371 34.47 13.96 24.96
C ALA A 371 34.20 15.37 24.43
N ASN A 372 32.96 15.85 24.54
CA ASN A 372 32.64 17.23 24.19
C ASN A 372 33.50 18.24 24.99
N ARG A 373 33.98 19.29 24.31
CA ARG A 373 34.81 20.34 24.92
C ARG A 373 34.20 20.92 26.19
N TYR A 374 32.88 21.09 26.23
CA TYR A 374 32.17 21.59 27.40
C TYR A 374 32.46 20.75 28.66
N PHE A 375 32.43 19.41 28.56
CA PHE A 375 32.70 18.53 29.70
C PHE A 375 34.18 18.44 30.08
N ALA A 376 35.09 18.78 29.16
CA ALA A 376 36.53 18.90 29.46
C ALA A 376 36.82 20.19 30.26
N GLU A 377 36.15 21.29 29.92
CA GLU A 377 36.29 22.60 30.59
C GLU A 377 35.45 22.73 31.88
N HIS A 378 34.39 21.93 32.02
CA HIS A 378 33.47 21.89 33.18
C HIS A 378 33.40 20.50 33.86
N PRO A 379 34.49 20.01 34.49
CA PRO A 379 34.49 18.73 35.18
C PRO A 379 33.51 18.67 36.36
N GLU A 380 33.12 19.81 36.94
CA GLU A 380 32.07 19.92 37.97
C GLU A 380 30.67 19.58 37.47
N MET A 381 30.46 19.55 36.14
CA MET A 381 29.21 19.14 35.49
C MET A 381 29.21 17.67 35.07
N VAL A 382 30.26 16.91 35.39
CA VAL A 382 30.37 15.47 35.14
C VAL A 382 30.19 14.74 36.47
N LEU A 383 29.03 14.11 36.67
CA LEU A 383 28.65 13.47 37.94
C LEU A 383 29.24 12.05 38.09
N GLY A 384 30.48 11.88 37.65
CA GLY A 384 31.15 10.59 37.54
C GLY A 384 32.62 10.75 37.16
N THR A 385 33.15 9.80 36.38
CA THR A 385 34.52 9.84 35.86
C THR A 385 34.55 9.27 34.44
N HIS A 386 35.16 10.00 33.51
CA HIS A 386 35.41 9.52 32.15
C HIS A 386 36.27 8.25 32.22
N ALA A 387 35.90 7.18 31.52
CA ALA A 387 36.65 5.92 31.52
C ALA A 387 36.36 5.09 30.27
N TRP A 388 37.22 4.11 29.98
CA TRP A 388 36.91 3.01 29.08
C TRP A 388 36.07 1.92 29.78
N THR A 389 35.26 1.23 28.98
CA THR A 389 34.57 -0.03 29.30
C THR A 389 34.52 -0.91 28.04
N THR A 390 34.14 -2.18 28.16
CA THR A 390 34.10 -3.12 27.03
C THR A 390 32.66 -3.35 26.55
N SER A 391 32.45 -3.26 25.24
CA SER A 391 31.22 -3.67 24.56
C SER A 391 31.45 -4.92 23.70
N SER A 392 30.38 -5.52 23.17
CA SER A 392 30.45 -6.61 22.19
C SER A 392 31.23 -6.26 20.91
N TYR A 393 31.51 -4.98 20.66
CA TYR A 393 32.25 -4.47 19.50
C TYR A 393 33.62 -3.87 19.87
N GLY A 394 34.10 -4.07 21.11
CA GLY A 394 35.38 -3.57 21.61
C GLY A 394 35.27 -2.43 22.65
N PRO A 395 36.38 -1.75 22.96
CA PRO A 395 36.42 -0.67 23.94
C PRO A 395 35.54 0.51 23.56
N VAL A 396 34.74 1.01 24.51
CA VAL A 396 33.87 2.18 24.37
C VAL A 396 33.96 3.06 25.61
N TYR A 397 33.68 4.35 25.46
CA TYR A 397 33.61 5.29 26.58
C TYR A 397 32.43 4.99 27.52
N THR A 398 32.65 5.19 28.82
CA THR A 398 31.62 5.29 29.86
C THR A 398 31.86 6.48 30.79
N CYS A 399 30.81 6.90 31.50
CA CYS A 399 30.92 7.74 32.69
C CYS A 399 30.68 6.84 33.92
N ARG A 400 31.77 6.52 34.62
CA ARG A 400 31.77 5.63 35.79
C ARG A 400 31.27 6.40 37.02
N ALA A 401 30.36 5.80 37.80
CA ALA A 401 29.87 6.42 39.04
C ALA A 401 30.97 6.52 40.11
N ARG A 402 30.97 7.61 40.90
CA ARG A 402 31.92 7.84 42.01
C ARG A 402 31.44 7.29 43.37
N GLY A 403 30.26 6.71 43.45
CA GLY A 403 29.64 6.25 44.71
C GLY A 403 29.06 7.36 45.58
N GLU A 404 28.93 8.58 45.04
CA GLU A 404 28.29 9.72 45.68
C GLU A 404 26.74 9.68 45.58
N ASP A 405 26.04 10.46 46.41
CA ASP A 405 24.60 10.69 46.25
C ASP A 405 24.34 11.46 44.94
N LEU A 406 23.90 10.73 43.93
CA LEU A 406 23.65 11.24 42.59
C LEU A 406 22.55 12.32 42.56
N GLN A 407 21.55 12.25 43.44
CA GLN A 407 20.48 13.25 43.50
C GLN A 407 21.00 14.56 44.10
N ALA A 408 21.79 14.47 45.19
CA ALA A 408 22.44 15.64 45.76
C ALA A 408 23.45 16.28 44.79
N ALA A 409 24.27 15.45 44.12
CA ALA A 409 25.24 15.91 43.13
C ALA A 409 24.57 16.60 41.93
N LEU A 410 23.45 16.06 41.44
CA LEU A 410 22.66 16.66 40.35
C LEU A 410 22.06 18.01 40.75
N VAL A 411 21.49 18.14 41.95
CA VAL A 411 20.98 19.42 42.45
C VAL A 411 22.10 20.46 42.55
N ALA A 412 23.29 20.07 43.03
CA ALA A 412 24.44 20.96 43.10
C ALA A 412 24.94 21.40 41.70
N ALA A 413 24.89 20.53 40.69
CA ALA A 413 25.22 20.91 39.31
C ALA A 413 24.20 21.89 38.72
N ILE A 414 22.90 21.66 38.95
CA ILE A 414 21.83 22.58 38.52
C ILE A 414 21.93 23.96 39.17
N ASP A 415 22.29 24.03 40.45
CA ASP A 415 22.38 25.31 41.16
C ASP A 415 23.52 26.21 40.63
N ARG A 416 24.45 25.67 39.82
CA ARG A 416 25.49 26.39 39.07
C ARG A 416 25.03 26.94 37.71
N LEU A 417 23.87 26.52 37.19
CA LEU A 417 23.35 26.97 35.90
C LEU A 417 22.92 28.46 35.95
N PRO A 418 23.02 29.21 34.83
CA PRO A 418 22.55 30.59 34.75
C PRO A 418 21.09 30.77 35.17
N ARG A 419 20.81 31.83 35.93
CA ARG A 419 19.48 32.14 36.48
C ARG A 419 18.83 33.34 35.78
N GLY A 420 17.51 33.32 35.67
CA GLY A 420 16.73 34.44 35.14
C GLY A 420 17.02 34.82 33.68
N ILE A 421 17.50 33.88 32.86
CA ILE A 421 17.85 34.11 31.46
C ILE A 421 16.64 34.11 30.51
N HIS A 422 15.54 33.45 30.90
CA HIS A 422 14.32 33.34 30.10
C HIS A 422 13.70 34.72 29.87
N ARG A 423 13.49 35.08 28.60
CA ARG A 423 12.85 36.34 28.21
C ARG A 423 11.47 36.02 27.64
N PRO A 424 10.38 36.17 28.40
CA PRO A 424 9.05 35.88 27.88
C PRO A 424 8.73 36.83 26.72
N SER A 425 8.22 36.26 25.63
CA SER A 425 7.53 37.06 24.61
C SER A 425 6.34 37.77 25.27
N GLY A 426 6.12 39.06 24.96
CA GLY A 426 5.08 39.88 25.62
C GLY A 426 3.63 39.51 25.27
N GLU A 427 3.42 38.36 24.63
CA GLU A 427 2.13 37.86 24.17
C GLU A 427 1.54 36.93 25.23
N THR A 428 0.30 37.21 25.64
CA THR A 428 -0.43 36.31 26.53
C THR A 428 -0.75 35.02 25.76
N PRO A 429 -0.58 33.81 26.34
CA PRO A 429 -0.91 32.58 25.65
C PRO A 429 -2.35 32.61 25.12
N ALA A 430 -2.51 32.37 23.82
CA ALA A 430 -3.84 32.14 23.26
C ALA A 430 -4.46 30.96 24.00
N ALA A 431 -5.66 31.15 24.56
CA ALA A 431 -6.41 30.06 25.17
C ALA A 431 -6.54 28.92 24.16
N ARG A 432 -6.43 27.67 24.66
CA ARG A 432 -6.62 26.39 23.95
C ARG A 432 -7.17 26.57 22.53
N PRO A 433 -6.45 26.16 21.45
CA PRO A 433 -7.10 26.04 20.16
C PRO A 433 -8.25 25.05 20.34
N LYS A 434 -9.47 25.59 20.37
CA LYS A 434 -10.68 24.78 20.56
C LYS A 434 -10.66 23.69 19.52
N GLU A 435 -11.23 22.56 19.88
CA GLU A 435 -11.60 21.49 18.96
C GLU A 435 -12.79 21.93 18.07
N ALA A 436 -12.61 23.07 17.38
CA ALA A 436 -13.37 23.38 16.20
C ALA A 436 -13.10 22.24 15.22
N ALA A 437 -14.17 21.57 14.78
CA ALA A 437 -14.11 20.43 13.87
C ALA A 437 -13.11 20.70 12.75
N ARG A 438 -11.90 20.12 12.88
CA ARG A 438 -10.79 20.46 11.99
C ARG A 438 -11.12 19.85 10.65
N LEU A 439 -11.33 20.72 9.66
CA LEU A 439 -11.47 20.35 8.26
C LEU A 439 -10.35 19.35 7.93
N GLN A 440 -10.69 18.17 7.42
CA GLN A 440 -9.67 17.24 6.93
C GLN A 440 -9.03 17.85 5.69
N VAL A 441 -7.85 18.41 5.92
CA VAL A 441 -6.96 18.98 4.92
C VAL A 441 -5.91 17.93 4.57
N GLY A 442 -5.83 17.59 3.29
CA GLY A 442 -4.94 16.55 2.76
C GLY A 442 -5.04 16.51 1.23
N THR A 443 -4.37 15.56 0.59
CA THR A 443 -4.43 15.45 -0.88
C THR A 443 -5.71 14.73 -1.33
N ALA A 444 -6.08 14.85 -2.63
CA ALA A 444 -7.15 14.02 -3.21
C ALA A 444 -6.94 12.52 -2.94
N ALA A 445 -5.68 12.10 -2.96
CA ALA A 445 -5.26 10.73 -2.74
C ALA A 445 -5.47 10.23 -1.29
N GLN A 446 -5.73 11.14 -0.35
CA GLN A 446 -5.98 10.88 1.08
C GLN A 446 -7.47 11.08 1.46
N GLY A 447 -8.39 11.06 0.50
CA GLY A 447 -9.83 11.22 0.72
C GLY A 447 -10.31 12.62 1.15
N ALA A 448 -9.36 13.55 1.36
CA ALA A 448 -9.59 14.85 1.98
C ALA A 448 -10.62 15.71 1.23
N THR A 449 -11.56 16.27 1.98
CA THR A 449 -12.58 17.18 1.43
C THR A 449 -11.98 18.49 0.92
N ILE A 450 -10.83 18.92 1.46
CA ILE A 450 -10.17 20.19 1.15
C ILE A 450 -8.69 19.92 0.89
N LYS A 451 -8.19 20.42 -0.25
CA LYS A 451 -6.80 20.25 -0.71
C LYS A 451 -5.93 21.44 -0.32
N GLU A 452 -4.60 21.27 -0.40
CA GLU A 452 -3.64 22.38 -0.37
C GLU A 452 -4.00 23.46 -1.43
N GLY A 453 -3.83 24.74 -1.11
CA GLY A 453 -4.23 25.86 -1.97
C GLY A 453 -5.74 26.15 -2.05
N SER A 454 -6.61 25.24 -1.60
CA SER A 454 -8.07 25.41 -1.69
C SER A 454 -8.57 26.60 -0.87
N TYR A 455 -9.54 27.33 -1.42
CA TYR A 455 -10.27 28.35 -0.65
C TYR A 455 -11.41 27.73 0.16
N VAL A 456 -11.59 28.18 1.40
CA VAL A 456 -12.66 27.70 2.30
C VAL A 456 -13.27 28.86 3.09
N LEU A 457 -14.50 28.66 3.56
CA LEU A 457 -15.17 29.58 4.47
C LEU A 457 -15.20 28.98 5.87
N ILE A 458 -14.56 29.65 6.82
CA ILE A 458 -14.62 29.30 8.24
C ILE A 458 -15.42 30.40 8.93
N GLY A 459 -16.66 30.08 9.32
CA GLY A 459 -17.64 31.10 9.68
C GLY A 459 -17.93 32.02 8.49
N ASN A 460 -17.63 33.31 8.64
CA ASN A 460 -17.76 34.29 7.56
C ASN A 460 -16.43 34.67 6.90
N ASP A 461 -15.29 34.13 7.37
CA ASP A 461 -13.97 34.54 6.91
C ASP A 461 -13.49 33.68 5.73
N LEU A 462 -12.84 34.35 4.77
CA LEU A 462 -12.27 33.69 3.59
C LEU A 462 -10.86 33.24 3.94
N MET A 463 -10.65 31.94 3.96
CA MET A 463 -9.37 31.32 4.25
C MET A 463 -8.86 30.60 2.99
N GLN A 464 -7.55 30.47 2.86
CA GLN A 464 -6.89 29.60 1.91
C GLN A 464 -6.07 28.59 2.69
N ILE A 465 -6.07 27.32 2.26
CA ILE A 465 -5.15 26.34 2.83
C ILE A 465 -3.74 26.62 2.34
N ILE A 466 -2.83 26.86 3.29
CA ILE A 466 -1.38 27.02 3.06
C ILE A 466 -0.65 26.17 4.11
N ASP A 467 0.26 25.31 3.65
CA ASP A 467 1.00 24.32 4.45
C ASP A 467 0.09 23.40 5.29
N GLY A 468 -1.12 23.12 4.79
CA GLY A 468 -2.17 22.35 5.46
C GLY A 468 -2.95 23.09 6.54
N SER A 469 -2.74 24.39 6.72
CA SER A 469 -3.46 25.22 7.70
C SER A 469 -4.32 26.29 7.01
N PRO A 470 -5.51 26.64 7.54
CA PRO A 470 -6.29 27.74 7.00
C PRO A 470 -5.67 29.10 7.36
N VAL A 471 -5.14 29.79 6.35
CA VAL A 471 -4.59 31.16 6.45
C VAL A 471 -5.62 32.16 5.95
N ALA A 472 -5.81 33.27 6.67
CA ALA A 472 -6.79 34.29 6.31
C ALA A 472 -6.38 35.04 5.04
N VAL A 473 -7.29 35.11 4.06
CA VAL A 473 -7.05 35.82 2.79
C VAL A 473 -7.24 37.31 3.01
N VAL A 474 -6.15 38.07 3.09
CA VAL A 474 -6.16 39.52 3.28
C VAL A 474 -6.88 40.21 2.12
N VAL A 475 -7.96 40.94 2.42
CA VAL A 475 -8.73 41.72 1.44
C VAL A 475 -8.37 43.20 1.58
N LYS A 476 -8.03 43.85 0.45
CA LYS A 476 -7.65 45.26 0.39
C LYS A 476 -8.74 46.19 0.92
N SER A 477 -8.43 46.94 1.98
CA SER A 477 -9.19 48.08 2.48
C SER A 477 -8.44 49.39 2.23
N GLY A 478 -8.98 50.28 1.39
CA GLY A 478 -8.39 51.61 1.14
C GLY A 478 -7.17 51.60 0.21
N ARG A 479 -6.16 52.43 0.52
CA ARG A 479 -4.95 52.66 -0.32
C ARG A 479 -3.81 51.66 -0.10
N GLY A 480 -4.03 50.57 0.63
CA GLY A 480 -2.99 49.56 0.92
C GLY A 480 -2.56 48.75 -0.32
N SER A 481 -1.27 48.40 -0.38
CA SER A 481 -0.68 47.60 -1.47
C SER A 481 -0.85 46.09 -1.30
N GLU A 482 -1.02 45.60 -0.08
CA GLU A 482 -1.12 44.16 0.25
C GLU A 482 -2.55 43.61 0.15
N GLY A 483 -2.67 42.30 -0.15
CA GLY A 483 -3.95 41.59 -0.22
C GLY A 483 -4.66 41.61 -1.58
N ILE A 484 -5.73 40.83 -1.71
CA ILE A 484 -6.56 40.73 -2.92
C ILE A 484 -7.63 41.83 -2.98
N PHE A 485 -8.10 42.18 -4.18
CA PHE A 485 -9.19 43.14 -4.34
C PHE A 485 -10.52 42.59 -3.80
N ALA A 486 -11.35 43.45 -3.20
CA ALA A 486 -12.68 43.06 -2.70
C ALA A 486 -13.59 42.41 -3.79
N LYS A 487 -13.41 42.78 -5.06
CA LYS A 487 -14.08 42.11 -6.20
C LYS A 487 -13.63 40.64 -6.33
N HIS A 488 -12.35 40.36 -6.20
CA HIS A 488 -11.79 39.00 -6.29
C HIS A 488 -12.27 38.15 -5.11
N ALA A 489 -12.23 38.69 -3.89
CA ALA A 489 -12.76 38.02 -2.70
C ALA A 489 -14.24 37.64 -2.85
N ARG A 490 -15.06 38.51 -3.46
CA ARG A 490 -16.47 38.21 -3.78
C ARG A 490 -16.64 37.09 -4.82
N ILE A 491 -15.77 37.04 -5.84
CA ILE A 491 -15.79 35.98 -6.86
C ILE A 491 -15.41 34.62 -6.24
N ILE A 492 -14.33 34.57 -5.46
CA ILE A 492 -13.88 33.36 -4.75
C ILE A 492 -15.00 32.82 -3.84
N ARG A 493 -15.60 33.69 -3.02
CA ARG A 493 -16.75 33.35 -2.15
C ARG A 493 -17.95 32.80 -2.93
N GLY A 494 -18.13 33.21 -4.19
CA GLY A 494 -19.16 32.68 -5.08
C GLY A 494 -18.79 31.34 -5.74
N MET A 495 -17.50 31.06 -5.93
CA MET A 495 -17.01 29.81 -6.54
C MET A 495 -17.02 28.62 -5.57
N ILE A 496 -16.70 28.85 -4.28
CA ILE A 496 -16.62 27.79 -3.25
C ILE A 496 -17.88 26.89 -3.24
N PRO A 497 -19.13 27.42 -3.14
CA PRO A 497 -20.33 26.57 -3.14
C PRO A 497 -20.59 25.83 -4.46
N VAL A 498 -20.03 26.29 -5.58
CA VAL A 498 -20.12 25.61 -6.89
C VAL A 498 -19.16 24.42 -6.91
N ARG A 499 -17.93 24.60 -6.43
CA ARG A 499 -16.92 23.53 -6.28
C ARG A 499 -17.42 22.42 -5.36
N ASP A 500 -17.88 22.78 -4.17
CA ASP A 500 -18.22 21.82 -3.13
C ASP A 500 -19.43 20.96 -3.56
N ALA A 501 -20.48 21.59 -4.08
CA ALA A 501 -21.64 20.88 -4.61
C ALA A 501 -21.34 20.02 -5.85
N LEU A 502 -20.31 20.37 -6.64
CA LEU A 502 -19.85 19.56 -7.78
C LEU A 502 -19.11 18.31 -7.32
N ARG A 503 -18.23 18.41 -6.30
CA ARG A 503 -17.59 17.24 -5.68
C ARG A 503 -18.62 16.28 -5.08
N ASP A 504 -19.62 16.82 -4.36
CA ASP A 504 -20.70 16.02 -3.79
C ASP A 504 -21.42 15.18 -4.86
N VAL A 505 -21.68 15.76 -6.04
CA VAL A 505 -22.32 15.04 -7.16
C VAL A 505 -21.43 13.92 -7.68
N LEU A 506 -20.13 14.18 -7.91
CA LEU A 506 -19.21 13.17 -8.44
C LEU A 506 -19.00 12.02 -7.45
N ARG A 507 -18.78 12.33 -6.16
CA ARG A 507 -18.61 11.32 -5.10
C ARG A 507 -19.88 10.46 -4.93
N ALA A 508 -21.05 11.08 -4.84
CA ALA A 508 -22.31 10.33 -4.74
C ALA A 508 -22.55 9.44 -5.98
N GLN A 509 -22.16 9.87 -7.18
CA GLN A 509 -22.26 9.04 -8.39
C GLN A 509 -21.23 7.89 -8.41
N MET A 510 -20.03 8.08 -7.87
CA MET A 510 -19.00 7.05 -7.72
C MET A 510 -19.42 5.98 -6.70
N ASP A 511 -19.91 6.41 -5.53
CA ASP A 511 -20.37 5.53 -4.44
C ASP A 511 -21.78 4.94 -4.69
N ASN A 512 -22.35 5.17 -5.88
CA ASN A 512 -23.71 4.80 -6.29
C ASN A 512 -24.85 5.25 -5.34
N GLN A 513 -24.64 6.38 -4.65
CA GLN A 513 -25.59 7.01 -3.73
C GLN A 513 -26.51 8.03 -4.43
N PRO A 514 -27.69 8.38 -3.87
CA PRO A 514 -28.59 9.38 -4.46
C PRO A 514 -27.99 10.80 -4.57
N TRP A 515 -27.59 11.20 -5.79
CA TRP A 515 -26.92 12.49 -6.06
C TRP A 515 -27.87 13.69 -6.29
N GLY A 516 -29.19 13.46 -6.38
CA GLY A 516 -30.16 14.48 -6.80
C GLY A 516 -30.18 15.75 -5.93
N ALA A 517 -30.00 15.61 -4.61
CA ALA A 517 -29.91 16.74 -3.68
C ALA A 517 -28.64 17.58 -3.92
N ALA A 518 -27.48 16.93 -4.12
CA ALA A 518 -26.23 17.60 -4.45
C ALA A 518 -26.32 18.31 -5.82
N GLN A 519 -26.94 17.68 -6.82
CA GLN A 519 -27.14 18.27 -8.14
C GLN A 519 -28.08 19.49 -8.11
N LEU A 520 -29.07 19.51 -7.20
CA LEU A 520 -29.89 20.69 -6.95
C LEU A 520 -29.07 21.82 -6.29
N ARG A 521 -28.23 21.50 -5.28
CA ARG A 521 -27.28 22.47 -4.69
C ARG A 521 -26.39 23.09 -5.76
N LEU A 522 -25.81 22.27 -6.64
CA LEU A 522 -24.97 22.70 -7.76
C LEU A 522 -25.73 23.63 -8.71
N ARG A 523 -26.97 23.30 -9.09
CA ARG A 523 -27.83 24.17 -9.92
C ARG A 523 -28.09 25.54 -9.28
N VAL A 524 -28.34 25.58 -7.96
CA VAL A 524 -28.62 26.82 -7.21
C VAL A 524 -27.34 27.67 -7.04
N ALA A 525 -26.22 27.05 -6.69
CA ALA A 525 -24.93 27.72 -6.53
C ALA A 525 -24.48 28.34 -7.86
N TYR A 526 -24.49 27.55 -8.95
CA TYR A 526 -24.16 28.03 -10.29
C TYR A 526 -25.06 29.17 -10.76
N GLY A 527 -26.39 29.03 -10.63
CA GLY A 527 -27.34 30.09 -11.00
C GLY A 527 -27.13 31.38 -10.21
N THR A 528 -26.76 31.27 -8.93
CA THR A 528 -26.43 32.42 -8.07
C THR A 528 -25.13 33.08 -8.52
N PHE A 529 -24.10 32.30 -8.86
CA PHE A 529 -22.84 32.82 -9.39
C PHE A 529 -23.02 33.56 -10.71
N VAL A 530 -23.68 32.93 -11.70
CA VAL A 530 -23.88 33.52 -13.03
C VAL A 530 -24.70 34.82 -12.97
N ARG A 531 -25.71 34.90 -12.09
CA ARG A 531 -26.48 36.13 -11.87
C ARG A 531 -25.63 37.28 -11.29
N LEU A 532 -24.60 36.99 -10.52
CA LEU A 532 -23.76 37.99 -9.85
C LEU A 532 -22.52 38.41 -10.65
N PHE A 533 -21.96 37.50 -11.47
CA PHE A 533 -20.66 37.69 -12.12
C PHE A 533 -20.64 37.36 -13.62
N GLY A 534 -21.70 36.76 -14.18
CA GLY A 534 -21.70 36.18 -15.52
C GLY A 534 -21.09 34.76 -15.57
N PRO A 535 -20.87 34.19 -16.77
CA PRO A 535 -20.31 32.85 -16.95
C PRO A 535 -18.98 32.64 -16.21
N ILE A 536 -18.70 31.39 -15.80
CA ILE A 536 -17.45 31.02 -15.13
C ILE A 536 -16.25 31.22 -16.08
N ASN A 537 -16.39 30.77 -17.33
CA ASN A 537 -15.40 30.84 -18.39
C ASN A 537 -15.43 32.16 -19.18
N LEU A 538 -16.16 33.17 -18.69
CA LEU A 538 -16.24 34.51 -19.30
C LEU A 538 -14.84 34.97 -19.73
N THR A 539 -14.66 35.16 -21.03
CA THR A 539 -13.37 35.51 -21.63
C THR A 539 -13.51 36.84 -22.36
N SER A 540 -12.67 37.80 -21.99
CA SER A 540 -12.58 39.11 -22.64
C SER A 540 -11.30 39.20 -23.47
N THR A 541 -11.45 39.38 -24.77
CA THR A 541 -10.35 39.51 -25.73
C THR A 541 -10.04 40.97 -26.01
N THR A 542 -8.79 41.38 -25.84
CA THR A 542 -8.30 42.71 -26.21
C THR A 542 -7.29 42.56 -27.34
N ARG A 543 -7.61 43.10 -28.51
CA ARG A 543 -6.71 43.15 -29.67
C ARG A 543 -6.02 44.50 -29.71
N ASN A 544 -4.70 44.51 -29.57
CA ASN A 544 -3.87 45.71 -29.66
C ASN A 544 -2.99 45.63 -30.92
N THR A 545 -3.08 46.62 -31.79
CA THR A 545 -2.27 46.69 -33.01
C THR A 545 -1.15 47.70 -32.79
N ASP A 546 0.08 47.23 -32.89
CA ASP A 546 1.26 48.09 -32.83
C ASP A 546 1.27 49.05 -34.04
N ALA A 547 1.33 50.35 -33.76
CA ALA A 547 1.24 51.41 -34.75
C ALA A 547 2.52 51.59 -35.58
N GLU A 548 3.68 51.08 -35.12
CA GLU A 548 4.94 51.14 -35.87
C GLU A 548 5.21 49.85 -36.65
N THR A 549 4.88 48.69 -36.09
CA THR A 549 5.18 47.39 -36.73
C THR A 549 3.99 46.75 -37.46
N GLY A 550 2.76 47.25 -37.25
CA GLY A 550 1.54 46.63 -37.76
C GLY A 550 1.18 45.29 -37.08
N THR A 551 1.95 44.87 -36.07
CA THR A 551 1.77 43.57 -35.40
C THR A 551 0.51 43.59 -34.54
N VAL A 552 -0.40 42.65 -34.81
CA VAL A 552 -1.62 42.46 -34.02
C VAL A 552 -1.33 41.51 -32.86
N THR A 553 -1.38 42.03 -31.63
CA THR A 553 -1.28 41.23 -30.39
C THR A 553 -2.66 41.04 -29.78
N GLU A 554 -3.04 39.79 -29.53
CA GLU A 554 -4.34 39.45 -28.93
C GLU A 554 -4.16 38.95 -27.50
N THR A 555 -4.71 39.68 -26.53
CA THR A 555 -4.65 39.35 -25.09
C THR A 555 -6.02 38.87 -24.62
N GLN A 556 -6.13 37.60 -24.24
CA GLN A 556 -7.34 37.04 -23.64
C GLN A 556 -7.23 37.06 -22.11
N ARG A 557 -8.28 37.52 -21.43
CA ARG A 557 -8.38 37.55 -19.96
C ARG A 557 -9.65 36.84 -19.50
N ARG A 558 -9.59 36.13 -18.37
CA ARG A 558 -10.73 35.41 -17.76
C ARG A 558 -11.09 36.03 -16.40
N PRO A 559 -11.88 37.12 -16.35
CA PRO A 559 -12.10 37.89 -15.13
C PRO A 559 -12.73 37.11 -13.96
N ASN A 560 -13.48 36.04 -14.22
CA ASN A 560 -14.13 35.24 -13.18
C ASN A 560 -13.28 34.04 -12.74
N LEU A 561 -12.50 33.47 -13.64
CA LEU A 561 -11.64 32.33 -13.34
C LEU A 561 -10.30 32.75 -12.72
N ALA A 562 -9.71 33.87 -13.19
CA ALA A 562 -8.39 34.33 -12.73
C ALA A 562 -8.28 34.52 -11.19
N PRO A 563 -9.30 35.07 -10.48
CA PRO A 563 -9.28 35.16 -9.01
C PRO A 563 -9.30 33.83 -8.26
N PHE A 564 -9.61 32.72 -8.93
CA PHE A 564 -9.78 31.39 -8.34
C PHE A 564 -8.70 30.41 -8.82
N THR A 565 -7.66 30.88 -9.52
CA THR A 565 -6.63 30.04 -10.16
C THR A 565 -5.79 29.24 -9.18
N ASP A 566 -5.61 29.75 -7.96
CA ASP A 566 -4.82 29.08 -6.92
C ASP A 566 -5.59 27.93 -6.24
N ASP A 567 -6.90 27.77 -6.54
CA ASP A 567 -7.70 26.64 -6.09
C ASP A 567 -7.45 25.41 -6.99
N PRO A 568 -7.12 24.24 -6.43
CA PRO A 568 -6.77 23.06 -7.23
C PRO A 568 -7.95 22.53 -8.09
N ASP A 569 -9.20 22.86 -7.73
CA ASP A 569 -10.37 22.46 -8.50
C ASP A 569 -10.87 23.55 -9.46
N CYS A 570 -10.12 24.65 -9.64
CA CYS A 570 -10.46 25.74 -10.56
C CYS A 570 -10.87 25.23 -11.96
N TRP A 571 -10.13 24.24 -12.48
CA TRP A 571 -10.43 23.62 -13.78
C TRP A 571 -11.60 22.63 -13.76
N LEU A 572 -11.88 22.00 -12.61
CA LEU A 572 -13.06 21.17 -12.41
C LEU A 572 -14.33 22.03 -12.46
N VAL A 573 -14.33 23.15 -11.71
CA VAL A 573 -15.39 24.16 -11.75
C VAL A 573 -15.54 24.79 -13.14
N ALA A 574 -14.44 25.07 -13.85
CA ALA A 574 -14.48 25.56 -15.22
C ALA A 574 -15.08 24.55 -16.22
N SER A 575 -15.05 23.24 -15.94
CA SER A 575 -15.51 22.22 -16.89
C SER A 575 -17.03 22.02 -16.93
N ILE A 576 -17.79 22.58 -16.00
CA ILE A 576 -19.24 22.35 -15.89
C ILE A 576 -20.08 23.15 -16.88
N GLU A 577 -19.50 24.12 -17.58
CA GLU A 577 -20.19 24.88 -18.62
C GLU A 577 -19.40 24.86 -19.93
N ASP A 578 -20.13 24.82 -21.04
CA ASP A 578 -19.62 25.02 -22.38
C ASP A 578 -19.83 26.50 -22.74
N TYR A 579 -18.73 27.25 -22.88
CA TYR A 579 -18.74 28.69 -23.12
C TYR A 579 -18.20 29.00 -24.51
N ASP A 580 -19.01 29.72 -25.29
CA ASP A 580 -18.64 30.22 -26.60
C ASP A 580 -18.07 31.64 -26.47
N PRO A 581 -16.77 31.85 -26.79
CA PRO A 581 -16.14 33.17 -26.73
C PRO A 581 -16.67 34.17 -27.77
N GLU A 582 -17.29 33.73 -28.87
CA GLU A 582 -17.81 34.61 -29.91
C GLU A 582 -19.18 35.18 -29.55
N SER A 583 -20.12 34.34 -29.09
CA SER A 583 -21.43 34.81 -28.60
C SER A 583 -21.43 35.31 -27.16
N GLY A 584 -20.39 34.98 -26.38
CA GLY A 584 -20.33 35.28 -24.94
C GLY A 584 -21.33 34.49 -24.09
N THR A 585 -21.94 33.44 -24.65
CA THR A 585 -22.96 32.63 -23.97
C THR A 585 -22.36 31.35 -23.36
N ALA A 586 -22.93 30.91 -22.24
CA ALA A 586 -22.59 29.63 -21.60
C ALA A 586 -23.80 28.71 -21.54
N LYS A 587 -23.56 27.43 -21.84
CA LYS A 587 -24.52 26.32 -21.69
C LYS A 587 -24.08 25.44 -20.53
N LYS A 588 -25.04 24.98 -19.73
CA LYS A 588 -24.79 24.00 -18.66
C LYS A 588 -24.33 22.67 -19.28
N GLY A 589 -23.24 22.11 -18.77
CA GLY A 589 -22.75 20.78 -19.14
C GLY A 589 -23.55 19.64 -18.52
N PRO A 590 -23.28 18.38 -18.92
CA PRO A 590 -24.11 17.22 -18.59
C PRO A 590 -24.34 17.01 -17.08
N VAL A 591 -23.34 17.28 -16.23
CA VAL A 591 -23.41 17.08 -14.77
C VAL A 591 -24.61 17.77 -14.09
N PHE A 592 -25.19 18.81 -14.69
CA PHE A 592 -26.37 19.52 -14.16
C PHE A 592 -27.70 18.78 -14.35
N SER A 593 -27.78 17.81 -15.26
CA SER A 593 -29.01 17.11 -15.67
C SER A 593 -28.86 15.59 -15.75
N GLU A 594 -27.66 15.09 -16.07
CA GLU A 594 -27.34 13.69 -16.31
C GLU A 594 -26.42 13.14 -15.20
N ARG A 595 -26.35 11.81 -15.11
CA ARG A 595 -25.25 11.10 -14.45
C ARG A 595 -24.03 11.12 -15.39
N VAL A 596 -22.81 11.29 -14.83
CA VAL A 596 -21.55 11.38 -15.59
C VAL A 596 -20.50 10.33 -15.18
N ILE A 597 -20.68 9.75 -13.98
CA ILE A 597 -20.04 8.50 -13.54
C ILE A 597 -21.17 7.49 -13.38
N HIS A 598 -21.26 6.50 -14.28
CA HIS A 598 -22.39 5.55 -14.37
C HIS A 598 -22.11 4.25 -13.61
N PRO A 599 -23.16 3.56 -13.12
CA PRO A 599 -23.08 2.12 -12.85
C PRO A 599 -23.18 1.38 -14.20
N PRO A 600 -23.09 0.04 -14.24
CA PRO A 600 -23.38 -0.72 -15.46
C PRO A 600 -24.74 -0.30 -16.06
N ALA A 601 -24.74 0.00 -17.35
CA ALA A 601 -25.93 0.45 -18.05
C ALA A 601 -26.88 -0.72 -18.34
N GLU A 602 -28.19 -0.47 -18.41
CA GLU A 602 -29.14 -1.50 -18.85
C GLU A 602 -28.79 -1.96 -20.28
N PRO A 603 -28.60 -3.27 -20.51
CA PRO A 603 -28.08 -3.77 -21.78
C PRO A 603 -29.14 -3.68 -22.89
N VAL A 604 -28.76 -3.15 -24.05
CA VAL A 604 -29.64 -3.13 -25.23
C VAL A 604 -29.55 -4.48 -25.94
N ILE A 605 -30.43 -5.40 -25.56
CA ILE A 605 -30.49 -6.77 -26.07
C ILE A 605 -31.42 -6.84 -27.28
N VAL A 606 -30.89 -7.30 -28.42
CA VAL A 606 -31.63 -7.45 -29.69
C VAL A 606 -31.65 -8.91 -30.17
N THR A 607 -30.67 -9.72 -29.77
CA THR A 607 -30.49 -11.12 -30.21
C THR A 607 -30.16 -12.05 -29.04
N ALA A 608 -30.36 -13.36 -29.21
CA ALA A 608 -29.91 -14.34 -28.21
C ALA A 608 -28.39 -14.30 -27.95
N ALA A 609 -27.58 -13.89 -28.93
CA ALA A 609 -26.15 -13.70 -28.74
C ALA A 609 -25.83 -12.49 -27.83
N ASP A 610 -26.63 -11.42 -27.90
CA ASP A 610 -26.53 -10.28 -26.97
C ASP A 610 -26.87 -10.73 -25.54
N ALA A 611 -27.99 -11.45 -25.37
CA ALA A 611 -28.43 -11.96 -24.08
C ALA A 611 -27.41 -12.95 -23.47
N LEU A 612 -26.79 -13.80 -24.30
CA LEU A 612 -25.69 -14.67 -23.89
C LEU A 612 -24.46 -13.86 -23.44
N ALA A 613 -24.07 -12.82 -24.17
CA ALA A 613 -22.93 -11.97 -23.81
C ALA A 613 -23.12 -11.24 -22.46
N VAL A 614 -24.34 -10.75 -22.21
CA VAL A 614 -24.75 -10.15 -20.93
C VAL A 614 -24.71 -11.19 -19.82
N THR A 615 -25.32 -12.36 -20.03
CA THR A 615 -25.37 -13.44 -19.03
C THR A 615 -23.98 -13.96 -18.64
N LEU A 616 -23.06 -14.05 -19.60
CA LEU A 616 -21.66 -14.39 -19.36
C LEU A 616 -20.93 -13.35 -18.50
N ALA A 617 -21.35 -12.08 -18.53
CA ALA A 617 -20.82 -11.04 -17.67
C ALA A 617 -21.47 -11.05 -16.27
N ASP A 618 -22.80 -11.19 -16.22
CA ASP A 618 -23.58 -11.22 -14.96
C ASP A 618 -23.22 -12.43 -14.08
N VAL A 619 -23.09 -13.63 -14.68
CA VAL A 619 -23.04 -14.91 -13.94
C VAL A 619 -21.77 -15.74 -14.25
N GLY A 620 -20.90 -15.27 -15.15
CA GLY A 620 -19.64 -15.95 -15.52
C GLY A 620 -19.80 -17.26 -16.31
N HIS A 621 -21.03 -17.68 -16.60
CA HIS A 621 -21.35 -18.89 -17.37
C HIS A 621 -22.63 -18.70 -18.18
N ALA A 622 -22.95 -19.64 -19.06
CA ALA A 622 -24.18 -19.58 -19.85
C ALA A 622 -25.35 -20.11 -19.00
N ASP A 623 -26.25 -19.21 -18.58
CA ASP A 623 -27.49 -19.54 -17.88
C ASP A 623 -28.66 -19.38 -18.85
N MET A 624 -29.33 -20.49 -19.19
CA MET A 624 -30.41 -20.47 -20.19
C MET A 624 -31.68 -19.80 -19.67
N ASP A 625 -31.93 -19.81 -18.37
CA ASP A 625 -33.13 -19.21 -17.77
C ASP A 625 -32.97 -17.69 -17.74
N ARG A 626 -31.78 -17.20 -17.39
CA ARG A 626 -31.42 -15.77 -17.49
C ARG A 626 -31.47 -15.25 -18.93
N ILE A 627 -30.96 -16.00 -19.91
CA ILE A 627 -31.04 -15.60 -21.32
C ILE A 627 -32.51 -15.57 -21.79
N ALA A 628 -33.33 -16.54 -21.39
CA ALA A 628 -34.76 -16.57 -21.73
C ALA A 628 -35.54 -15.41 -21.10
N GLU A 629 -35.25 -15.06 -19.85
CA GLU A 629 -35.77 -13.86 -19.16
C GLU A 629 -35.44 -12.59 -19.94
N LEU A 630 -34.15 -12.39 -20.28
CA LEU A 630 -33.67 -11.20 -21.01
C LEU A 630 -34.26 -11.07 -22.42
N LEU A 631 -34.67 -12.18 -23.06
CA LEU A 631 -35.33 -12.19 -24.37
C LEU A 631 -36.86 -12.14 -24.28
N GLY A 632 -37.46 -12.37 -23.12
CA GLY A 632 -38.90 -12.57 -22.94
C GLY A 632 -39.43 -13.81 -23.67
N ARG A 633 -38.66 -14.91 -23.73
CA ARG A 633 -38.96 -16.14 -24.49
C ARG A 633 -39.01 -17.37 -23.57
N SER A 634 -39.43 -18.52 -24.12
CA SER A 634 -39.26 -19.79 -23.44
C SER A 634 -37.79 -20.24 -23.48
N ARG A 635 -37.44 -21.13 -22.55
CA ARG A 635 -36.11 -21.74 -22.46
C ARG A 635 -35.78 -22.58 -23.70
N ASP A 636 -36.74 -23.36 -24.18
CA ASP A 636 -36.56 -24.26 -25.33
C ASP A 636 -36.38 -23.47 -26.63
N ASP A 637 -37.14 -22.39 -26.82
CA ASP A 637 -36.96 -21.47 -27.97
C ASP A 637 -35.57 -20.81 -27.93
N THR A 638 -35.10 -20.45 -26.74
CA THR A 638 -33.79 -19.83 -26.52
C THR A 638 -32.64 -20.79 -26.85
N VAL A 639 -32.74 -22.06 -26.42
CA VAL A 639 -31.78 -23.11 -26.77
C VAL A 639 -31.81 -23.42 -28.27
N ALA A 640 -32.99 -23.38 -28.91
CA ALA A 640 -33.13 -23.58 -30.35
C ALA A 640 -32.53 -22.42 -31.17
N GLU A 641 -32.69 -21.17 -30.72
CA GLU A 641 -32.11 -19.98 -31.36
C GLU A 641 -30.59 -19.90 -31.20
N LEU A 642 -30.06 -20.25 -30.02
CA LEU A 642 -28.61 -20.33 -29.79
C LEU A 642 -27.96 -21.49 -30.55
N GLY A 643 -28.68 -22.60 -30.76
CA GLY A 643 -28.21 -23.74 -31.56
C GLY A 643 -26.84 -24.24 -31.10
N ASP A 644 -25.90 -24.36 -32.05
CA ASP A 644 -24.52 -24.81 -31.81
C ASP A 644 -23.62 -23.78 -31.09
N ALA A 645 -24.12 -22.58 -30.75
CA ALA A 645 -23.33 -21.57 -30.01
C ALA A 645 -23.12 -21.93 -28.53
N VAL A 646 -23.88 -22.89 -28.00
CA VAL A 646 -23.77 -23.42 -26.63
C VAL A 646 -23.83 -24.95 -26.62
N PHE A 647 -23.38 -25.60 -25.54
CA PHE A 647 -23.52 -27.04 -25.31
C PHE A 647 -23.74 -27.31 -23.81
N LEU A 648 -24.53 -28.34 -23.49
CA LEU A 648 -24.73 -28.81 -22.13
C LEU A 648 -23.59 -29.77 -21.74
N ASP A 649 -22.79 -29.45 -20.73
CA ASP A 649 -21.67 -30.31 -20.31
C ASP A 649 -22.17 -31.44 -19.38
N PRO A 650 -22.05 -32.73 -19.76
CA PRO A 650 -22.50 -33.84 -18.92
C PRO A 650 -21.79 -33.91 -17.56
N ASP A 651 -20.57 -33.36 -17.43
CA ASP A 651 -19.84 -33.33 -16.16
C ASP A 651 -20.38 -32.28 -15.17
N ARG A 652 -21.17 -31.32 -15.66
CA ARG A 652 -21.69 -30.16 -14.89
C ARG A 652 -23.21 -30.07 -14.87
N ALA A 653 -23.88 -30.97 -15.57
CA ALA A 653 -25.33 -31.02 -15.63
C ALA A 653 -25.92 -31.65 -14.36
N ASP A 654 -27.03 -31.08 -13.89
CA ASP A 654 -27.80 -31.55 -12.73
C ASP A 654 -28.80 -32.67 -13.07
N GLY A 655 -28.54 -33.43 -14.14
CA GLY A 655 -29.42 -34.48 -14.68
C GLY A 655 -30.65 -33.93 -15.43
N GLU A 656 -31.35 -32.96 -14.83
CA GLU A 656 -32.42 -32.22 -15.51
C GLU A 656 -31.86 -31.34 -16.65
N GLY A 657 -30.57 -30.99 -16.59
CA GLY A 657 -29.89 -30.18 -17.59
C GLY A 657 -30.24 -28.70 -17.49
N ILE A 658 -30.67 -28.26 -16.29
CA ILE A 658 -30.91 -26.87 -15.94
C ILE A 658 -29.55 -26.15 -15.94
N LYS A 659 -28.58 -26.70 -15.20
CA LYS A 659 -27.22 -26.19 -15.09
C LYS A 659 -26.25 -26.92 -16.04
N GLY A 660 -25.04 -26.37 -16.17
CA GLY A 660 -23.93 -26.99 -16.91
C GLY A 660 -23.75 -26.54 -18.36
N TRP A 661 -24.53 -25.56 -18.83
CA TRP A 661 -24.36 -24.99 -20.18
C TRP A 661 -23.05 -24.17 -20.29
N GLN A 662 -22.38 -24.33 -21.43
CA GLN A 662 -21.14 -23.62 -21.80
C GLN A 662 -21.26 -23.11 -23.23
N THR A 663 -20.53 -22.06 -23.58
CA THR A 663 -20.41 -21.63 -24.98
C THR A 663 -19.62 -22.65 -25.79
N ALA A 664 -19.85 -22.69 -27.10
CA ALA A 664 -19.16 -23.60 -28.02
C ALA A 664 -17.63 -23.51 -27.91
N ASP A 665 -17.10 -22.29 -27.82
CA ASP A 665 -15.68 -22.05 -27.69
C ASP A 665 -15.10 -22.59 -26.37
N ALA A 666 -15.86 -22.56 -25.27
CA ALA A 666 -15.44 -23.15 -23.99
C ALA A 666 -15.62 -24.69 -23.95
N TYR A 667 -16.73 -25.21 -24.49
CA TYR A 667 -17.02 -26.64 -24.46
C TYR A 667 -16.12 -27.44 -25.42
N LEU A 668 -15.88 -26.93 -26.64
CA LEU A 668 -15.09 -27.61 -27.67
C LEU A 668 -13.57 -27.33 -27.57
N SER A 669 -13.11 -26.80 -26.45
CA SER A 669 -11.69 -26.56 -26.16
C SER A 669 -11.24 -27.22 -24.84
N GLY A 670 -9.93 -27.15 -24.54
CA GLY A 670 -9.34 -27.90 -23.45
C GLY A 670 -9.17 -29.39 -23.80
N ALA A 671 -9.27 -30.28 -22.81
CA ALA A 671 -9.07 -31.73 -22.96
C ALA A 671 -10.24 -32.45 -23.68
N VAL A 672 -10.36 -32.25 -25.00
CA VAL A 672 -11.52 -32.70 -25.80
C VAL A 672 -11.64 -34.21 -25.96
N ARG A 673 -10.55 -34.98 -25.84
CA ARG A 673 -10.58 -36.46 -25.88
C ARG A 673 -11.42 -37.02 -24.72
N GLY A 674 -11.12 -36.56 -23.51
CA GLY A 674 -11.88 -36.94 -22.31
C GLY A 674 -13.34 -36.46 -22.38
N LYS A 675 -13.58 -35.23 -22.86
CA LYS A 675 -14.94 -34.72 -23.08
C LYS A 675 -15.73 -35.59 -24.06
N LEU A 676 -15.12 -36.05 -25.16
CA LEU A 676 -15.77 -36.91 -26.15
C LEU A 676 -16.22 -38.25 -25.54
N VAL A 677 -15.35 -38.91 -24.78
CA VAL A 677 -15.68 -40.17 -24.10
C VAL A 677 -16.88 -40.00 -23.16
N ARG A 678 -16.92 -38.91 -22.39
CA ARG A 678 -18.02 -38.64 -21.45
C ARG A 678 -19.31 -38.20 -22.14
N ALA A 679 -19.22 -37.42 -23.21
CA ALA A 679 -20.36 -37.12 -24.08
C ALA A 679 -20.95 -38.37 -24.74
N GLN A 680 -20.10 -39.30 -25.20
CA GLN A 680 -20.54 -40.59 -25.76
C GLN A 680 -21.24 -41.44 -24.71
N ALA A 681 -20.71 -41.53 -23.49
CA ALA A 681 -21.36 -42.24 -22.39
C ALA A 681 -22.73 -41.64 -22.03
N ALA A 682 -22.83 -40.31 -21.93
CA ALA A 682 -24.07 -39.61 -21.63
C ALA A 682 -25.13 -39.73 -22.75
N ALA A 683 -24.69 -39.73 -24.01
CA ALA A 683 -25.57 -39.89 -25.18
C ALA A 683 -26.25 -41.27 -25.28
N LEU A 684 -25.74 -42.30 -24.58
CA LEU A 684 -26.42 -43.60 -24.47
C LEU A 684 -27.67 -43.54 -23.58
N THR A 685 -27.74 -42.58 -22.65
CA THR A 685 -28.85 -42.43 -21.70
C THR A 685 -29.74 -41.22 -21.98
N ASP A 686 -29.20 -40.17 -22.60
CA ASP A 686 -29.92 -38.93 -22.90
C ASP A 686 -29.58 -38.43 -24.33
N PRO A 687 -30.54 -38.47 -25.28
CA PRO A 687 -30.34 -38.02 -26.65
C PRO A 687 -29.88 -36.56 -26.81
N ARG A 688 -30.06 -35.69 -25.81
CA ARG A 688 -29.61 -34.29 -25.85
C ARG A 688 -28.11 -34.16 -26.09
N TYR A 689 -27.30 -35.13 -25.66
CA TYR A 689 -25.84 -35.13 -25.83
C TYR A 689 -25.36 -35.62 -27.22
N ALA A 690 -26.24 -36.08 -28.12
CA ALA A 690 -25.84 -36.49 -29.47
C ALA A 690 -25.11 -35.36 -30.23
N ARG A 691 -25.62 -34.12 -30.13
CA ARG A 691 -24.97 -32.90 -30.67
C ARG A 691 -23.55 -32.67 -30.12
N ASN A 692 -23.32 -33.01 -28.85
CA ASN A 692 -22.02 -32.85 -28.21
C ASN A 692 -21.01 -33.84 -28.78
N VAL A 693 -21.42 -35.10 -29.00
CA VAL A 693 -20.58 -36.14 -29.63
C VAL A 693 -20.17 -35.71 -31.04
N ASP A 694 -21.15 -35.31 -31.85
CA ASP A 694 -20.94 -34.83 -33.22
C ASP A 694 -19.97 -33.63 -33.29
N ALA A 695 -20.13 -32.65 -32.39
CA ALA A 695 -19.26 -31.48 -32.32
C ALA A 695 -17.86 -31.82 -31.81
N LEU A 696 -17.75 -32.64 -30.76
CA LEU A 696 -16.46 -33.05 -30.18
C LEU A 696 -15.65 -33.94 -31.11
N GLN A 697 -16.29 -34.78 -31.94
CA GLN A 697 -15.60 -35.58 -32.97
C GLN A 697 -14.88 -34.69 -34.00
N ARG A 698 -15.49 -33.57 -34.41
CA ARG A 698 -14.93 -32.66 -35.43
C ARG A 698 -13.71 -31.88 -34.95
N VAL A 699 -13.54 -31.69 -33.65
CA VAL A 699 -12.44 -30.90 -33.06
C VAL A 699 -11.30 -31.75 -32.49
N GLN A 700 -11.33 -33.09 -32.62
CA GLN A 700 -10.25 -33.94 -32.09
C GLN A 700 -8.89 -33.57 -32.72
N PRO A 701 -7.83 -33.34 -31.92
CA PRO A 701 -6.48 -33.17 -32.44
C PRO A 701 -6.07 -34.40 -33.26
N LYS A 702 -5.45 -34.19 -34.42
CA LYS A 702 -4.87 -35.29 -35.20
C LYS A 702 -3.82 -36.01 -34.36
N ASP A 703 -3.89 -37.34 -34.28
CA ASP A 703 -2.89 -38.16 -33.59
C ASP A 703 -1.48 -37.84 -34.14
N LEU A 704 -0.54 -37.54 -33.23
CA LEU A 704 0.88 -37.38 -33.49
C LEU A 704 1.51 -38.74 -33.76
N SER A 705 2.35 -38.82 -34.78
CA SER A 705 3.13 -40.03 -35.07
C SER A 705 4.28 -40.18 -34.07
N PRO A 706 4.88 -41.37 -33.90
CA PRO A 706 6.08 -41.55 -33.08
C PRO A 706 7.21 -40.56 -33.43
N SER A 707 7.39 -40.24 -34.72
CA SER A 707 8.36 -39.25 -35.19
C SER A 707 8.07 -37.80 -34.78
N ASP A 708 6.82 -37.48 -34.40
CA ASP A 708 6.43 -36.16 -33.90
C ASP A 708 6.55 -36.04 -32.36
N ILE A 709 6.90 -37.14 -31.66
CA ILE A 709 6.90 -37.21 -30.19
C ILE A 709 8.34 -37.25 -29.67
N THR A 710 8.79 -36.16 -29.02
CA THR A 710 10.08 -36.14 -28.31
C THR A 710 9.98 -36.85 -26.96
N ALA A 711 10.44 -38.09 -26.92
CA ALA A 711 10.57 -38.88 -25.69
C ALA A 711 11.95 -38.70 -25.07
N ARG A 712 12.01 -38.11 -23.86
CA ARG A 712 13.25 -37.91 -23.09
C ARG A 712 13.15 -38.54 -21.71
N LEU A 713 14.28 -38.94 -21.14
CA LEU A 713 14.36 -39.29 -19.73
C LEU A 713 13.83 -38.13 -18.86
N GLY A 714 13.00 -38.45 -17.88
CA GLY A 714 12.35 -37.46 -17.01
C GLY A 714 11.06 -36.86 -17.56
N ALA A 715 10.63 -37.22 -18.78
CA ALA A 715 9.33 -36.80 -19.29
C ALA A 715 8.20 -37.50 -18.51
N PRO A 716 7.28 -36.76 -17.85
CA PRO A 716 6.32 -37.32 -16.89
C PRO A 716 5.29 -38.27 -17.52
N TRP A 717 5.22 -38.31 -18.85
CA TRP A 717 4.35 -39.19 -19.60
C TRP A 717 4.94 -40.60 -19.81
N VAL A 718 6.26 -40.76 -19.67
CA VAL A 718 6.92 -42.05 -19.87
C VAL A 718 6.66 -42.93 -18.63
N PRO A 719 6.11 -44.15 -18.78
CA PRO A 719 5.94 -45.07 -17.66
C PRO A 719 7.29 -45.48 -17.05
N ALA A 720 7.35 -45.63 -15.72
CA ALA A 720 8.59 -45.98 -15.02
C ALA A 720 9.19 -47.33 -15.50
N GLU A 721 8.33 -48.30 -15.78
CA GLU A 721 8.65 -49.61 -16.41
C GLU A 721 9.45 -49.48 -17.73
N VAL A 722 9.27 -48.40 -18.51
CA VAL A 722 10.03 -48.17 -19.74
C VAL A 722 11.46 -47.70 -19.43
N VAL A 723 11.67 -46.99 -18.32
CA VAL A 723 13.01 -46.60 -17.85
C VAL A 723 13.72 -47.80 -17.20
N GLU A 724 12.99 -48.67 -16.50
CA GLU A 724 13.51 -49.95 -15.99
C GLU A 724 13.98 -50.85 -17.15
N LEU A 725 13.14 -50.99 -18.18
CA LEU A 725 13.44 -51.77 -19.38
C LEU A 725 14.65 -51.19 -20.15
N PHE A 726 14.74 -49.87 -20.30
CA PHE A 726 15.91 -49.20 -20.89
C PHE A 726 17.20 -49.52 -20.13
N SER A 727 17.16 -49.45 -18.80
CA SER A 727 18.32 -49.76 -17.96
C SER A 727 18.75 -51.22 -18.11
N ALA A 728 17.79 -52.15 -18.19
CA ALA A 728 18.07 -53.57 -18.39
C ALA A 728 18.62 -53.87 -19.80
N GLU A 729 18.00 -53.36 -20.86
CA GLU A 729 18.35 -53.67 -22.25
C GLU A 729 19.58 -52.92 -22.77
N VAL A 730 19.78 -51.66 -22.38
CA VAL A 730 20.81 -50.78 -22.97
C VAL A 730 21.99 -50.53 -22.04
N ILE A 731 21.73 -50.28 -20.75
CA ILE A 731 22.79 -50.09 -19.75
C ILE A 731 23.31 -51.46 -19.23
N GLY A 732 22.51 -52.52 -19.38
CA GLY A 732 22.82 -53.88 -18.93
C GLY A 732 22.57 -54.12 -17.44
N VAL A 733 21.80 -53.24 -16.78
CA VAL A 733 21.57 -53.27 -15.33
C VAL A 733 20.08 -53.17 -15.02
N ALA A 734 19.48 -54.26 -14.54
CA ALA A 734 18.13 -54.23 -14.01
C ALA A 734 18.08 -53.40 -12.71
N THR A 735 17.19 -52.42 -12.66
CA THR A 735 16.93 -51.56 -11.49
C THR A 735 15.43 -51.34 -11.32
N THR A 736 15.03 -50.77 -10.17
CA THR A 736 13.65 -50.30 -9.94
C THR A 736 13.59 -48.79 -10.09
N VAL A 737 12.62 -48.30 -10.84
CA VAL A 737 12.31 -46.87 -11.03
C VAL A 737 10.90 -46.60 -10.50
N ARG A 738 10.74 -45.49 -9.77
CA ARG A 738 9.41 -44.99 -9.37
C ARG A 738 9.25 -43.56 -9.87
N HIS A 739 8.06 -43.25 -10.35
CA HIS A 739 7.68 -41.92 -10.80
C HIS A 739 6.41 -41.48 -10.06
N THR A 740 6.47 -40.34 -9.38
CA THR A 740 5.33 -39.70 -8.71
C THR A 740 4.91 -38.49 -9.53
N VAL A 741 3.89 -38.68 -10.37
CA VAL A 741 3.48 -37.73 -11.42
C VAL A 741 3.08 -36.36 -10.83
N GLU A 742 2.41 -36.37 -9.68
CA GLU A 742 1.83 -35.22 -9.00
C GLU A 742 2.87 -34.17 -8.57
N ILE A 743 4.10 -34.61 -8.34
CA ILE A 743 5.24 -33.77 -7.94
C ILE A 743 6.42 -33.85 -8.94
N ALA A 744 6.20 -34.49 -10.10
CA ALA A 744 7.21 -34.78 -11.12
C ALA A 744 8.52 -35.40 -10.58
N ALA A 745 8.41 -36.20 -9.50
CA ALA A 745 9.57 -36.76 -8.81
C ALA A 745 9.90 -38.16 -9.34
N TRP A 746 11.17 -38.40 -9.62
CA TRP A 746 11.69 -39.69 -10.04
C TRP A 746 12.61 -40.26 -8.96
N THR A 747 12.61 -41.58 -8.78
CA THR A 747 13.60 -42.26 -7.94
C THR A 747 14.06 -43.54 -8.61
N VAL A 748 15.38 -43.77 -8.61
CA VAL A 748 16.03 -44.97 -9.17
C VAL A 748 16.77 -45.69 -8.05
N ASP A 749 16.73 -47.02 -7.99
CA ASP A 749 17.67 -47.76 -7.14
C ASP A 749 19.08 -47.72 -7.73
N LYS A 750 19.89 -46.81 -7.19
CA LYS A 750 21.28 -46.58 -7.61
C LYS A 750 22.22 -47.73 -7.18
N ARG A 751 21.85 -48.54 -6.18
CA ARG A 751 22.77 -49.50 -5.53
C ARG A 751 23.22 -50.61 -6.46
N VAL A 752 22.34 -51.08 -7.34
CA VAL A 752 22.62 -52.17 -8.29
C VAL A 752 23.67 -51.81 -9.35
N PHE A 753 23.91 -50.52 -9.59
CA PHE A 753 24.92 -50.04 -10.55
C PHE A 753 26.33 -49.97 -9.95
N ALA A 754 26.47 -49.95 -8.62
CA ALA A 754 27.75 -49.83 -7.96
C ALA A 754 28.63 -51.06 -8.21
N GLY A 755 29.88 -50.84 -8.66
CA GLY A 755 30.84 -51.91 -8.94
C GLY A 755 30.65 -52.66 -10.27
N GLN A 756 29.61 -52.35 -11.06
CA GLN A 756 29.43 -52.94 -12.39
C GLN A 756 30.27 -52.21 -13.45
N ALA A 757 31.12 -52.92 -14.18
CA ALA A 757 32.04 -52.34 -15.16
C ALA A 757 31.35 -51.53 -16.28
N ALA A 758 30.19 -52.00 -16.77
CA ALA A 758 29.38 -51.27 -17.74
C ALA A 758 28.89 -49.92 -17.17
N ALA A 759 28.49 -49.90 -15.89
CA ALA A 759 27.96 -48.71 -15.23
C ALA A 759 29.03 -47.69 -14.81
N THR A 760 30.27 -48.11 -14.55
CA THR A 760 31.36 -47.23 -14.08
C THR A 760 32.37 -46.83 -15.17
N SER A 761 32.27 -47.41 -16.38
CA SER A 761 33.18 -47.11 -17.50
C SER A 761 32.47 -46.84 -18.82
N GLU A 762 31.50 -47.67 -19.22
CA GLU A 762 30.84 -47.50 -20.51
C GLU A 762 29.76 -46.39 -20.45
N TRP A 763 28.88 -46.48 -19.46
CA TRP A 763 27.71 -45.60 -19.27
C TRP A 763 27.87 -44.61 -18.12
N GLY A 764 29.01 -44.62 -17.42
CA GLY A 764 29.32 -43.66 -16.36
C GLY A 764 30.82 -43.48 -16.19
N THR A 765 31.23 -42.84 -15.10
CA THR A 765 32.64 -42.68 -14.69
C THR A 765 32.88 -43.33 -13.32
N ALA A 766 34.14 -43.43 -12.92
CA ALA A 766 34.51 -43.94 -11.58
C ALA A 766 34.00 -43.04 -10.44
N ARG A 767 33.78 -41.74 -10.70
CA ARG A 767 33.29 -40.75 -9.72
C ARG A 767 31.78 -40.45 -9.82
N ARG A 768 31.11 -40.89 -10.89
CA ARG A 768 29.65 -40.78 -11.04
C ARG A 768 29.13 -41.89 -11.97
N HIS A 769 28.52 -42.92 -11.39
CA HIS A 769 28.17 -44.13 -12.13
C HIS A 769 26.85 -43.99 -12.90
N ALA A 770 26.57 -44.91 -13.83
CA ALA A 770 25.41 -44.81 -14.74
C ALA A 770 24.07 -44.60 -14.02
N GLY A 771 23.82 -45.27 -12.88
CA GLY A 771 22.63 -45.02 -12.05
C GLY A 771 22.48 -43.60 -11.49
N GLU A 772 23.59 -42.89 -11.22
CA GLU A 772 23.55 -41.47 -10.81
C GLU A 772 23.32 -40.56 -12.02
N LEU A 773 23.90 -40.88 -13.17
CA LEU A 773 23.67 -40.13 -14.41
C LEU A 773 22.26 -40.37 -14.99
N LEU A 774 21.68 -41.54 -14.77
CA LEU A 774 20.27 -41.83 -15.09
C LEU A 774 19.35 -40.98 -14.21
N ASP A 775 19.65 -40.88 -12.92
CA ASP A 775 18.93 -40.00 -11.98
C ASP A 775 19.09 -38.51 -12.35
N ASP A 776 20.29 -38.07 -12.78
CA ASP A 776 20.51 -36.74 -13.33
C ASP A 776 19.68 -36.50 -14.60
N ALA A 777 19.58 -37.51 -15.48
CA ALA A 777 18.80 -37.43 -16.70
C ALA A 777 17.30 -37.26 -16.39
N LEU A 778 16.77 -38.05 -15.45
CA LEU A 778 15.36 -37.99 -15.03
C LEU A 778 15.01 -36.64 -14.39
N HIS A 779 15.92 -36.01 -13.66
CA HIS A 779 15.72 -34.70 -13.05
C HIS A 779 16.18 -33.51 -13.92
N SER A 780 16.61 -33.75 -15.17
CA SER A 780 17.25 -32.73 -16.04
C SER A 780 18.43 -32.00 -15.39
N SER A 781 19.10 -32.63 -14.42
CA SER A 781 20.26 -32.10 -13.73
C SER A 781 21.53 -32.19 -14.59
N ILE A 782 22.50 -31.34 -14.27
CA ILE A 782 23.83 -31.35 -14.91
C ILE A 782 24.84 -31.85 -13.86
N PRO A 783 25.54 -32.97 -14.07
CA PRO A 783 26.50 -33.49 -13.13
C PRO A 783 27.63 -32.48 -12.95
N THR A 784 28.03 -32.27 -11.69
CA THR A 784 29.17 -31.43 -11.32
C THR A 784 29.98 -32.19 -10.27
N ILE A 785 31.25 -32.43 -10.55
CA ILE A 785 32.16 -33.16 -9.67
C ILE A 785 33.03 -32.16 -8.92
N TRP A 786 33.11 -32.31 -7.60
CA TRP A 786 33.93 -31.47 -6.73
C TRP A 786 35.08 -32.28 -6.16
N ASP A 787 36.30 -31.74 -6.19
CA ASP A 787 37.37 -32.18 -5.31
C ASP A 787 37.23 -31.45 -3.97
N ILE A 788 37.20 -32.21 -2.88
CA ILE A 788 37.04 -31.70 -1.53
C ILE A 788 38.30 -32.06 -0.73
N TRP A 789 38.92 -31.08 -0.11
CA TRP A 789 40.03 -31.27 0.83
C TRP A 789 39.84 -30.39 2.06
N ARG A 790 40.64 -30.65 3.10
CA ARG A 790 40.53 -29.96 4.38
C ARG A 790 41.90 -29.55 4.87
N ASP A 791 42.02 -28.30 5.31
CA ASP A 791 43.23 -27.75 5.92
C ASP A 791 42.92 -27.08 7.27
N ALA A 792 43.75 -26.14 7.70
CA ALA A 792 43.61 -25.44 8.98
C ALA A 792 42.50 -24.37 8.99
N ASP A 793 42.12 -23.85 7.81
CA ASP A 793 41.13 -22.77 7.68
C ASP A 793 39.73 -23.31 7.36
N GLY A 794 39.61 -24.53 6.80
CA GLY A 794 38.32 -25.20 6.68
C GLY A 794 38.27 -26.36 5.70
N GLU A 795 37.04 -26.66 5.25
CA GLU A 795 36.78 -27.57 4.13
C GLU A 795 36.71 -26.74 2.84
N HIS A 796 37.60 -27.05 1.89
CA HIS A 796 37.71 -26.40 0.60
C HIS A 796 37.13 -27.31 -0.48
N ARG A 797 36.43 -26.71 -1.45
CA ARG A 797 35.85 -27.41 -2.60
C ARG A 797 36.17 -26.69 -3.91
N GLU A 798 36.66 -27.42 -4.89
CA GLU A 798 36.96 -26.95 -6.25
C GLU A 798 36.25 -27.82 -7.28
N ILE A 799 35.81 -27.24 -8.41
CA ILE A 799 35.16 -28.01 -9.48
C ILE A 799 36.25 -28.79 -10.24
N ASN A 800 36.16 -30.12 -10.22
CA ASN A 800 36.97 -30.94 -11.10
C ASN A 800 36.40 -30.83 -12.52
N ALA A 801 36.96 -29.93 -13.33
CA ALA A 801 36.47 -29.66 -14.67
C ALA A 801 36.54 -30.90 -15.58
N ALA A 802 37.62 -31.69 -15.50
CA ALA A 802 37.81 -32.87 -16.35
C ALA A 802 36.78 -33.98 -16.06
N GLU A 803 36.60 -34.34 -14.78
CA GLU A 803 35.61 -35.33 -14.35
C GLU A 803 34.17 -34.84 -14.58
N THR A 804 33.93 -33.53 -14.47
CA THR A 804 32.65 -32.90 -14.76
C THR A 804 32.30 -32.98 -16.26
N GLU A 805 33.23 -32.69 -17.18
CA GLU A 805 32.99 -32.86 -18.61
C GLU A 805 32.84 -34.33 -19.01
N ALA A 806 33.63 -35.24 -18.44
CA ALA A 806 33.48 -36.68 -18.67
C ALA A 806 32.09 -37.19 -18.22
N ALA A 807 31.60 -36.75 -17.05
CA ALA A 807 30.25 -37.07 -16.59
C ALA A 807 29.15 -36.49 -17.49
N LYS A 808 29.33 -35.28 -18.04
CA LYS A 808 28.41 -34.68 -19.02
C LYS A 808 28.39 -35.46 -20.34
N GLU A 809 29.54 -35.92 -20.83
CA GLU A 809 29.62 -36.75 -22.04
C GLU A 809 28.85 -38.07 -21.86
N LYS A 810 29.04 -38.75 -20.73
CA LYS A 810 28.30 -39.98 -20.40
C LYS A 810 26.79 -39.73 -20.25
N LEU A 811 26.39 -38.62 -19.62
CA LEU A 811 24.99 -38.21 -19.55
C LEU A 811 24.38 -37.96 -20.94
N ALA A 812 25.13 -37.31 -21.85
CA ALA A 812 24.70 -37.11 -23.23
C ALA A 812 24.55 -38.44 -23.98
N LYS A 813 25.50 -39.39 -23.79
CA LYS A 813 25.41 -40.76 -24.34
C LYS A 813 24.14 -41.48 -23.86
N ILE A 814 23.84 -41.43 -22.56
CA ILE A 814 22.61 -42.03 -21.98
C ILE A 814 21.36 -41.42 -22.62
N LYS A 815 21.27 -40.09 -22.72
CA LYS A 815 20.11 -39.39 -23.29
C LYS A 815 19.87 -39.76 -24.76
N GLY A 816 20.89 -39.67 -25.60
CA GLY A 816 20.77 -40.01 -27.02
C GLY A 816 20.48 -41.50 -27.27
N ALA A 817 21.02 -42.39 -26.43
CA ALA A 817 20.69 -43.81 -26.48
C ALA A 817 19.21 -44.07 -26.13
N PHE A 818 18.66 -43.42 -25.11
CA PHE A 818 17.24 -43.52 -24.76
C PHE A 818 16.32 -42.97 -25.85
N GLU A 819 16.61 -41.76 -26.36
CA GLU A 819 15.85 -41.09 -27.43
C GLU A 819 15.77 -41.95 -28.71
N THR A 820 16.79 -42.75 -28.98
CA THR A 820 16.80 -43.72 -30.09
C THR A 820 16.06 -45.01 -29.73
N TRP A 821 16.42 -45.63 -28.59
CA TRP A 821 15.93 -46.94 -28.18
C TRP A 821 14.42 -46.98 -27.95
N ILE A 822 13.83 -45.93 -27.39
CA ILE A 822 12.41 -45.94 -27.01
C ILE A 822 11.47 -46.25 -28.18
N TRP A 823 11.89 -45.91 -29.41
CA TRP A 823 11.14 -46.09 -30.66
C TRP A 823 11.58 -47.28 -31.53
N THR A 824 12.48 -48.17 -31.06
CA THR A 824 12.96 -49.30 -31.88
C THR A 824 12.02 -50.51 -31.90
N ASP A 825 11.17 -50.66 -30.88
CA ASP A 825 10.21 -51.76 -30.77
C ASP A 825 8.79 -51.31 -31.19
N PRO A 826 8.11 -52.00 -32.13
CA PRO A 826 6.79 -51.60 -32.61
C PRO A 826 5.70 -51.56 -31.54
N GLU A 827 5.61 -52.57 -30.66
CA GLU A 827 4.54 -52.64 -29.65
C GLU A 827 4.69 -51.55 -28.59
N ARG A 828 5.92 -51.32 -28.11
CA ARG A 828 6.28 -50.18 -27.25
C ARG A 828 5.96 -48.86 -27.92
N THR A 829 6.32 -48.72 -29.20
CA THR A 829 6.12 -47.48 -29.99
C THR A 829 4.64 -47.12 -30.10
N ASP A 830 3.78 -48.06 -30.53
CA ASP A 830 2.35 -47.80 -30.68
C ASP A 830 1.67 -47.52 -29.34
N ARG A 831 2.02 -48.29 -28.29
CA ARG A 831 1.51 -48.09 -26.93
C ARG A 831 1.88 -46.71 -26.37
N LEU A 832 3.14 -46.29 -26.53
CA LEU A 832 3.62 -45.01 -26.05
C LEU A 832 3.07 -43.83 -26.86
N ALA A 833 2.96 -43.98 -28.18
CA ALA A 833 2.31 -42.99 -29.04
C ALA A 833 0.83 -42.81 -28.66
N ARG A 834 0.09 -43.88 -28.38
CA ARG A 834 -1.30 -43.79 -27.92
C ARG A 834 -1.41 -43.10 -26.57
N LEU A 835 -0.59 -43.50 -25.59
CA LEU A 835 -0.55 -42.92 -24.26
C LEU A 835 -0.24 -41.41 -24.30
N TYR A 836 0.75 -41.01 -25.09
CA TYR A 836 1.08 -39.59 -25.31
C TYR A 836 -0.09 -38.83 -25.96
N ASN A 837 -0.73 -39.43 -26.97
CA ASN A 837 -1.82 -38.77 -27.67
C ASN A 837 -3.05 -38.55 -26.77
N ASP A 838 -3.41 -39.51 -25.93
CA ASP A 838 -4.57 -39.39 -25.05
C ASP A 838 -4.32 -38.49 -23.82
N ALA A 839 -3.10 -38.48 -23.29
CA ALA A 839 -2.75 -37.66 -22.12
C ALA A 839 -2.26 -36.23 -22.46
N TYR A 840 -1.61 -36.02 -23.61
CA TYR A 840 -0.96 -34.74 -23.97
C TYR A 840 -1.45 -34.13 -25.30
N ASN A 841 -1.76 -34.94 -26.32
CA ASN A 841 -2.42 -34.45 -27.55
C ASN A 841 -3.95 -34.39 -27.42
N ASN A 842 -4.44 -33.94 -26.27
CA ASN A 842 -5.86 -33.80 -25.97
C ASN A 842 -6.33 -32.35 -25.90
N LEU A 843 -5.41 -31.37 -25.93
CA LEU A 843 -5.69 -29.95 -25.72
C LEU A 843 -6.04 -29.23 -27.04
N VAL A 844 -7.29 -28.82 -27.19
CA VAL A 844 -7.72 -27.91 -28.26
C VAL A 844 -7.72 -26.45 -27.77
N PRO A 845 -7.05 -25.51 -28.45
CA PRO A 845 -7.13 -24.09 -28.13
C PRO A 845 -8.55 -23.53 -28.29
N ARG A 846 -8.95 -22.62 -27.38
CA ARG A 846 -10.26 -21.94 -27.41
C ARG A 846 -10.43 -21.12 -28.70
N HIS A 847 -11.39 -21.51 -29.54
CA HIS A 847 -11.69 -20.85 -30.81
C HIS A 847 -12.97 -20.01 -30.72
N PHE A 848 -12.84 -18.69 -30.77
CA PHE A 848 -13.95 -17.75 -30.71
C PHE A 848 -14.52 -17.50 -32.11
N ASP A 849 -15.85 -17.63 -32.29
CA ASP A 849 -16.55 -17.15 -33.49
C ASP A 849 -17.36 -15.88 -33.19
N GLY A 850 -17.20 -14.86 -34.03
CA GLY A 850 -17.93 -13.59 -33.94
C GLY A 850 -18.82 -13.32 -35.15
N ALA A 851 -19.10 -14.32 -36.02
CA ALA A 851 -19.89 -14.14 -37.23
C ALA A 851 -21.24 -13.44 -36.98
N HIS A 852 -21.89 -13.79 -35.87
CA HIS A 852 -23.18 -13.25 -35.40
C HIS A 852 -23.17 -11.74 -35.08
N LEU A 853 -22.00 -11.13 -34.85
CA LEU A 853 -21.90 -9.71 -34.47
C LEU A 853 -22.40 -8.78 -35.58
N GLN A 854 -23.36 -7.91 -35.24
CA GLN A 854 -23.96 -6.95 -36.17
C GLN A 854 -23.30 -5.56 -36.14
N LEU A 855 -22.64 -5.20 -35.02
CA LEU A 855 -21.92 -3.93 -34.80
C LEU A 855 -22.74 -2.67 -35.15
N PRO A 856 -23.88 -2.42 -34.48
CA PRO A 856 -24.77 -1.30 -34.79
C PRO A 856 -24.06 0.06 -34.68
N GLY A 857 -24.33 0.97 -35.62
CA GLY A 857 -23.70 2.30 -35.67
C GLY A 857 -22.32 2.35 -36.32
N ALA A 858 -21.72 1.19 -36.66
CA ALA A 858 -20.51 1.13 -37.45
C ALA A 858 -20.76 1.58 -38.91
N SER A 859 -19.78 2.27 -39.49
CA SER A 859 -19.81 2.72 -40.89
C SER A 859 -19.88 1.53 -41.85
N SER A 860 -20.97 1.42 -42.61
CA SER A 860 -21.22 0.35 -43.58
C SER A 860 -20.23 0.29 -44.75
N VAL A 861 -19.40 1.33 -44.90
CA VAL A 861 -18.27 1.38 -45.84
C VAL A 861 -17.13 0.44 -45.39
N ILE A 862 -16.97 0.22 -44.09
CA ILE A 862 -15.92 -0.63 -43.52
C ILE A 862 -16.50 -2.04 -43.32
N ARG A 863 -16.00 -3.01 -44.09
CA ARG A 863 -16.34 -4.42 -43.92
C ARG A 863 -15.28 -5.11 -43.06
N PHE A 864 -15.70 -5.69 -41.94
CA PHE A 864 -14.83 -6.47 -41.07
C PHE A 864 -14.51 -7.84 -41.67
N TYR A 865 -13.24 -8.23 -41.60
CA TYR A 865 -12.81 -9.61 -41.83
C TYR A 865 -13.21 -10.50 -40.64
N GLU A 866 -13.33 -11.80 -40.88
CA GLU A 866 -13.70 -12.77 -39.83
C GLU A 866 -12.79 -12.69 -38.60
N HIS A 867 -11.47 -12.57 -38.78
CA HIS A 867 -10.53 -12.52 -37.65
C HIS A 867 -10.72 -11.30 -36.76
N GLN A 868 -11.26 -10.21 -37.31
CA GLN A 868 -11.62 -9.01 -36.54
C GLN A 868 -12.90 -9.27 -35.73
N LYS A 869 -13.93 -9.86 -36.35
CA LYS A 869 -15.14 -10.31 -35.64
C LYS A 869 -14.82 -11.29 -34.51
N ARG A 870 -13.95 -12.28 -34.76
CA ARG A 870 -13.50 -13.26 -33.74
C ARG A 870 -12.84 -12.60 -32.53
N VAL A 871 -11.98 -11.59 -32.72
CA VAL A 871 -11.36 -10.89 -31.57
C VAL A 871 -12.32 -9.93 -30.86
N ILE A 872 -13.26 -9.30 -31.58
CA ILE A 872 -14.33 -8.51 -30.95
C ILE A 872 -15.16 -9.42 -30.03
N TRP A 873 -15.60 -10.59 -30.52
CA TRP A 873 -16.33 -11.56 -29.70
C TRP A 873 -15.48 -12.06 -28.52
N ARG A 874 -14.19 -12.34 -28.72
CA ARG A 874 -13.29 -12.74 -27.63
C ARG A 874 -13.26 -11.71 -26.48
N ILE A 875 -13.15 -10.42 -26.80
CA ILE A 875 -13.17 -9.33 -25.80
C ILE A 875 -14.55 -9.28 -25.10
N ILE A 876 -15.65 -9.40 -25.85
CA ILE A 876 -17.00 -9.40 -25.29
C ILE A 876 -17.21 -10.60 -24.34
N ALA A 877 -16.91 -11.81 -24.79
CA ALA A 877 -17.19 -13.06 -24.06
C ALA A 877 -16.18 -13.39 -22.95
N SER A 878 -14.92 -12.96 -23.06
CA SER A 878 -13.86 -13.25 -22.06
C SER A 878 -13.44 -12.04 -21.22
N GLY A 879 -13.81 -10.82 -21.63
CA GLY A 879 -13.26 -9.61 -21.03
C GLY A 879 -11.77 -9.46 -21.33
N ALA A 880 -10.96 -9.65 -20.29
CA ALA A 880 -9.52 -9.48 -20.33
C ALA A 880 -8.86 -10.32 -21.43
N THR A 881 -8.25 -9.65 -22.41
CA THR A 881 -7.84 -10.28 -23.67
C THR A 881 -6.49 -9.74 -24.15
N TYR A 882 -5.62 -10.64 -24.59
CA TYR A 882 -4.39 -10.31 -25.31
C TYR A 882 -4.58 -10.45 -26.84
N VAL A 883 -4.61 -9.32 -27.54
CA VAL A 883 -4.73 -9.20 -29.00
C VAL A 883 -3.35 -9.25 -29.66
N ALA A 884 -2.83 -10.46 -29.84
CA ALA A 884 -1.54 -10.74 -30.48
C ALA A 884 -1.65 -10.76 -32.03
N HIS A 885 -2.26 -9.74 -32.62
CA HIS A 885 -2.42 -9.63 -34.08
C HIS A 885 -1.26 -8.87 -34.74
N ALA A 886 -0.82 -9.36 -35.90
CA ALA A 886 0.23 -8.75 -36.70
C ALA A 886 -0.02 -7.25 -37.02
N VAL A 887 1.04 -6.52 -37.36
CA VAL A 887 0.93 -5.14 -37.84
C VAL A 887 0.11 -5.12 -39.14
N GLY A 888 -0.80 -4.15 -39.27
CA GLY A 888 -1.71 -4.05 -40.43
C GLY A 888 -2.96 -4.93 -40.38
N ALA A 889 -3.09 -5.87 -39.43
CA ALA A 889 -4.26 -6.78 -39.33
C ALA A 889 -5.59 -6.13 -38.88
N GLY A 890 -5.67 -4.79 -38.84
CA GLY A 890 -6.88 -4.05 -38.45
C GLY A 890 -7.17 -4.06 -36.94
N LYS A 891 -6.13 -3.99 -36.09
CA LYS A 891 -6.25 -3.98 -34.62
C LYS A 891 -7.14 -2.85 -34.11
N THR A 892 -6.88 -1.60 -34.51
CA THR A 892 -7.60 -0.42 -34.04
C THR A 892 -9.11 -0.49 -34.30
N PHE A 893 -9.52 -0.85 -35.53
CA PHE A 893 -10.93 -1.02 -35.86
C PHE A 893 -11.60 -2.12 -35.03
N SER A 894 -10.87 -3.19 -34.73
CA SER A 894 -11.37 -4.28 -33.88
C SER A 894 -11.55 -3.83 -32.43
N ILE A 895 -10.59 -3.05 -31.90
CA ILE A 895 -10.66 -2.46 -30.55
C ILE A 895 -11.82 -1.45 -30.45
N ALA A 896 -11.93 -0.53 -31.41
CA ALA A 896 -13.00 0.47 -31.44
C ALA A 896 -14.39 -0.19 -31.53
N ALA A 897 -14.54 -1.24 -32.33
CA ALA A 897 -15.76 -2.04 -32.38
C ALA A 897 -16.06 -2.76 -31.06
N ALA A 898 -15.05 -3.36 -30.42
CA ALA A 898 -15.22 -4.03 -29.13
C ALA A 898 -15.58 -3.05 -27.99
N ILE A 899 -15.03 -1.83 -28.00
CA ILE A 899 -15.41 -0.78 -27.03
C ILE A 899 -16.88 -0.38 -27.22
N MET A 900 -17.28 -0.04 -28.45
CA MET A 900 -18.65 0.41 -28.71
C MET A 900 -19.69 -0.69 -28.47
N GLU A 901 -19.39 -1.94 -28.83
CA GLU A 901 -20.30 -3.07 -28.63
C GLU A 901 -20.42 -3.46 -27.15
N GLN A 902 -19.32 -3.48 -26.39
CA GLN A 902 -19.38 -3.65 -24.93
C GLN A 902 -20.25 -2.55 -24.26
N ARG A 903 -20.18 -1.30 -24.74
CA ARG A 903 -21.01 -0.20 -24.23
C ARG A 903 -22.49 -0.35 -24.59
N ARG A 904 -22.82 -0.82 -25.80
CA ARG A 904 -24.22 -1.15 -26.18
C ARG A 904 -24.81 -2.24 -25.27
N LEU A 905 -23.98 -3.23 -24.94
CA LEU A 905 -24.33 -4.36 -24.09
C LEU A 905 -24.20 -4.07 -22.58
N GLY A 906 -23.96 -2.81 -22.16
CA GLY A 906 -23.86 -2.43 -20.74
C GLY A 906 -22.61 -2.94 -20.00
N LEU A 907 -21.70 -3.66 -20.68
CA LEU A 907 -20.55 -4.36 -20.10
C LEU A 907 -19.42 -3.42 -19.65
N ILE A 908 -19.36 -2.22 -20.23
CA ILE A 908 -18.47 -1.11 -19.84
C ILE A 908 -19.22 0.20 -20.07
N SER A 909 -18.79 1.28 -19.40
CA SER A 909 -19.39 2.61 -19.45
C SER A 909 -18.46 3.64 -20.08
N LYS A 910 -17.14 3.55 -19.83
CA LYS A 910 -16.14 4.52 -20.29
C LYS A 910 -14.75 3.87 -20.41
N ALA A 911 -14.37 3.56 -21.65
CA ALA A 911 -13.06 3.02 -21.97
C ALA A 911 -11.94 4.08 -21.93
N MET A 912 -10.73 3.67 -21.58
CA MET A 912 -9.49 4.43 -21.80
C MET A 912 -8.54 3.65 -22.69
N MET A 913 -8.18 4.20 -23.85
CA MET A 913 -7.24 3.60 -24.80
C MET A 913 -5.89 4.32 -24.76
N THR A 914 -4.85 3.65 -24.29
CA THR A 914 -3.47 4.16 -24.28
C THR A 914 -2.74 3.68 -25.53
N VAL A 915 -2.12 4.60 -26.27
CA VAL A 915 -1.41 4.31 -27.54
C VAL A 915 -0.01 4.95 -27.58
N PRO A 916 0.89 4.51 -28.47
CA PRO A 916 2.14 5.22 -28.73
C PRO A 916 1.88 6.65 -29.22
N GLY A 917 2.76 7.60 -28.88
CA GLY A 917 2.58 9.03 -29.20
C GLY A 917 2.38 9.31 -30.70
N HIS A 918 3.08 8.58 -31.56
CA HIS A 918 2.95 8.70 -33.02
C HIS A 918 1.63 8.08 -33.57
N CYS A 919 0.98 7.19 -32.83
CA CYS A 919 -0.27 6.53 -33.22
C CYS A 919 -1.52 7.33 -32.81
N LEU A 920 -1.42 8.33 -31.91
CA LEU A 920 -2.57 9.04 -31.32
C LEU A 920 -3.57 9.59 -32.34
N ALA A 921 -3.07 10.33 -33.34
CA ALA A 921 -3.89 10.95 -34.37
C ALA A 921 -4.48 9.93 -35.36
N GLN A 922 -3.77 8.82 -35.60
CA GLN A 922 -4.26 7.71 -36.42
C GLN A 922 -5.40 6.98 -35.70
N ALA A 923 -5.18 6.56 -34.46
CA ALA A 923 -6.17 5.81 -33.69
C ALA A 923 -7.48 6.60 -33.48
N SER A 924 -7.36 7.90 -33.20
CA SER A 924 -8.51 8.80 -33.08
C SER A 924 -9.31 8.94 -34.38
N ARG A 925 -8.61 8.98 -35.53
CA ARG A 925 -9.24 9.06 -36.86
C ARG A 925 -9.92 7.75 -37.24
N GLU A 926 -9.26 6.61 -37.02
CA GLU A 926 -9.82 5.28 -37.30
C GLU A 926 -11.07 5.02 -36.45
N PHE A 927 -11.08 5.45 -35.17
CA PHE A 927 -12.26 5.36 -34.31
C PHE A 927 -13.45 6.13 -34.89
N LEU A 928 -13.28 7.41 -35.26
CA LEU A 928 -14.35 8.24 -35.81
C LEU A 928 -14.75 7.88 -37.24
N GLN A 929 -13.83 7.32 -38.04
CA GLN A 929 -14.15 6.79 -39.37
C GLN A 929 -15.08 5.57 -39.28
N LEU A 930 -14.92 4.77 -38.23
CA LEU A 930 -15.78 3.63 -37.94
C LEU A 930 -17.09 4.04 -37.25
N TYR A 931 -17.04 4.91 -36.25
CA TYR A 931 -18.20 5.41 -35.50
C TYR A 931 -18.25 6.96 -35.52
N PRO A 932 -18.84 7.59 -36.55
CA PRO A 932 -18.86 9.05 -36.69
C PRO A 932 -19.59 9.79 -35.56
N THR A 933 -20.49 9.11 -34.84
CA THR A 933 -21.25 9.67 -33.71
C THR A 933 -20.58 9.45 -32.35
N ALA A 934 -19.42 8.80 -32.30
CA ALA A 934 -18.74 8.48 -31.04
C ALA A 934 -18.16 9.73 -30.37
N ARG A 935 -18.36 9.84 -29.06
CA ARG A 935 -17.81 10.88 -28.19
C ARG A 935 -16.43 10.46 -27.70
N ILE A 936 -15.38 10.84 -28.41
CA ILE A 936 -14.00 10.59 -27.97
C ILE A 936 -13.32 11.84 -27.39
N LEU A 937 -12.49 11.63 -26.37
CA LEU A 937 -11.62 12.66 -25.79
C LEU A 937 -10.16 12.28 -26.03
N VAL A 938 -9.38 13.15 -26.66
CA VAL A 938 -7.99 12.85 -27.10
C VAL A 938 -6.99 13.75 -26.38
N ALA A 939 -5.85 13.19 -25.93
CA ALA A 939 -4.74 13.99 -25.38
C ALA A 939 -3.34 13.38 -25.54
N ASP A 940 -2.35 14.27 -25.60
CA ASP A 940 -0.92 13.96 -25.59
C ASP A 940 -0.21 14.50 -24.34
N GLU A 941 1.12 14.39 -24.29
CA GLU A 941 1.94 14.91 -23.18
C GLU A 941 1.81 16.43 -22.97
N GLN A 942 1.54 17.19 -24.02
CA GLN A 942 1.40 18.64 -23.97
C GLN A 942 0.09 19.05 -23.27
N ASN A 943 -0.96 18.22 -23.38
CA ASN A 943 -2.16 18.37 -22.57
C ASN A 943 -1.91 18.14 -21.07
N PHE A 944 -0.83 17.42 -20.71
CA PHE A 944 -0.47 17.09 -19.32
C PHE A 944 0.66 17.96 -18.73
N ALA A 945 1.04 19.05 -19.43
CA ALA A 945 1.79 20.17 -18.84
C ALA A 945 1.02 20.77 -17.64
N LYS A 946 1.74 21.33 -16.65
CA LYS A 946 1.22 21.69 -15.32
C LYS A 946 -0.13 22.43 -15.35
N ASP A 947 -0.24 23.45 -16.20
CA ASP A 947 -1.43 24.33 -16.28
C ASP A 947 -2.57 23.76 -17.14
N LYS A 948 -2.27 22.79 -18.01
CA LYS A 948 -3.25 22.18 -18.94
C LYS A 948 -3.82 20.86 -18.40
N ARG A 949 -3.06 20.15 -17.56
CA ARG A 949 -3.40 18.84 -16.99
C ARG A 949 -4.76 18.85 -16.28
N GLY A 950 -4.95 19.77 -15.33
CA GLY A 950 -6.19 19.88 -14.57
C GLY A 950 -7.43 20.07 -15.46
N ARG A 951 -7.30 20.86 -16.54
CA ARG A 951 -8.37 21.08 -17.53
C ARG A 951 -8.69 19.84 -18.36
N PHE A 952 -7.70 19.00 -18.67
CA PHE A 952 -7.96 17.73 -19.36
C PHE A 952 -8.71 16.76 -18.45
N ILE A 953 -8.19 16.50 -17.25
CA ILE A 953 -8.76 15.48 -16.35
C ILE A 953 -10.16 15.89 -15.87
N ALA A 954 -10.37 17.19 -15.60
CA ALA A 954 -11.70 17.73 -15.31
C ALA A 954 -12.73 17.42 -16.42
N ARG A 955 -12.38 17.64 -17.69
CA ARG A 955 -13.27 17.34 -18.83
C ARG A 955 -13.53 15.85 -19.02
N ALA A 956 -12.60 14.98 -18.63
CA ALA A 956 -12.79 13.53 -18.66
C ALA A 956 -13.82 13.05 -17.61
N ALA A 957 -13.82 13.70 -16.43
CA ALA A 957 -14.74 13.40 -15.34
C ALA A 957 -16.17 13.95 -15.57
N THR A 958 -16.31 15.18 -16.05
CA THR A 958 -17.61 15.90 -16.08
C THR A 958 -18.48 15.66 -17.32
N ALA A 959 -18.09 14.73 -18.21
CA ALA A 959 -18.83 14.43 -19.43
C ALA A 959 -18.86 12.93 -19.79
N ASN A 960 -19.92 12.57 -20.53
CA ASN A 960 -20.21 11.23 -21.01
C ASN A 960 -19.41 10.93 -22.30
N TRP A 961 -18.19 10.41 -22.13
CA TRP A 961 -17.29 9.95 -23.18
C TRP A 961 -17.43 8.44 -23.44
N ASP A 962 -17.24 8.05 -24.70
CA ASP A 962 -17.27 6.65 -25.13
C ASP A 962 -15.88 6.01 -25.03
N CYS A 963 -14.84 6.77 -25.38
CA CYS A 963 -13.45 6.40 -25.22
C CYS A 963 -12.56 7.63 -24.96
N ILE A 964 -11.66 7.53 -23.98
CA ILE A 964 -10.59 8.50 -23.73
C ILE A 964 -9.30 7.96 -24.34
N ILE A 965 -8.76 8.60 -25.37
CA ILE A 965 -7.56 8.18 -26.09
C ILE A 965 -6.37 9.04 -25.66
N ILE A 966 -5.33 8.41 -25.12
CA ILE A 966 -4.14 9.10 -24.59
C ILE A 966 -2.83 8.41 -24.98
N THR A 967 -1.71 9.13 -24.89
CA THR A 967 -0.39 8.53 -25.12
C THR A 967 0.10 7.72 -23.91
N HIS A 968 0.94 6.70 -24.13
CA HIS A 968 1.63 5.95 -23.05
C HIS A 968 2.35 6.89 -22.07
N SER A 969 2.93 7.94 -22.61
CA SER A 969 3.68 8.96 -21.88
C SER A 969 2.79 9.96 -21.12
N ALA A 970 1.52 10.12 -21.51
CA ALA A 970 0.50 10.85 -20.78
C ALA A 970 -0.15 10.01 -19.66
N PHE A 971 -0.35 8.71 -19.88
CA PHE A 971 -0.97 7.78 -18.94
C PHE A 971 -0.31 7.77 -17.55
N LYS A 972 1.03 7.92 -17.49
CA LYS A 972 1.81 8.01 -16.23
C LYS A 972 1.43 9.18 -15.31
N PHE A 973 0.69 10.17 -15.82
CA PHE A 973 0.27 11.37 -15.08
C PHE A 973 -1.17 11.26 -14.54
N ILE A 974 -1.85 10.15 -14.79
CA ILE A 974 -3.13 9.81 -14.18
C ILE A 974 -2.81 8.93 -12.97
N ALA A 975 -3.29 9.27 -11.78
CA ALA A 975 -3.03 8.48 -10.56
C ALA A 975 -4.11 7.42 -10.32
N ALA A 976 -3.73 6.30 -9.69
CA ALA A 976 -4.69 5.46 -8.98
C ALA A 976 -5.02 6.07 -7.59
N PRO A 977 -6.15 5.74 -6.95
CA PRO A 977 -6.41 6.17 -5.58
C PRO A 977 -5.34 5.64 -4.62
N ALA A 978 -4.71 6.51 -3.83
CA ALA A 978 -3.56 6.10 -3.02
C ALA A 978 -3.94 5.20 -1.84
N GLU A 979 -5.16 5.26 -1.31
CA GLU A 979 -5.63 4.25 -0.34
C GLU A 979 -5.56 2.83 -0.91
N PHE A 980 -5.93 2.67 -2.19
CA PHE A 980 -5.83 1.39 -2.88
C PHE A 980 -4.38 0.98 -3.17
N GLU A 981 -3.54 1.89 -3.68
CA GLU A 981 -2.12 1.57 -3.92
C GLU A 981 -1.36 1.28 -2.60
N HIS A 982 -1.67 2.03 -1.54
CA HIS A 982 -1.13 1.83 -0.19
C HIS A 982 -1.57 0.47 0.37
N GLY A 983 -2.86 0.14 0.28
CA GLY A 983 -3.40 -1.16 0.66
C GLY A 983 -2.78 -2.32 -0.12
N MET A 984 -2.56 -2.18 -1.44
CA MET A 984 -1.85 -3.17 -2.26
C MET A 984 -0.40 -3.37 -1.79
N VAL A 985 0.35 -2.30 -1.56
CA VAL A 985 1.76 -2.38 -1.13
C VAL A 985 1.84 -2.93 0.30
N GLN A 986 0.93 -2.55 1.20
CA GLN A 986 0.81 -3.14 2.54
C GLN A 986 0.49 -4.63 2.49
N ALA A 987 -0.47 -5.07 1.66
CA ALA A 987 -0.79 -6.49 1.49
C ALA A 987 0.42 -7.28 0.93
N GLN A 988 1.21 -6.68 0.05
CA GLN A 988 2.44 -7.30 -0.46
C GLN A 988 3.57 -7.34 0.58
N ILE A 989 3.69 -6.32 1.44
CA ILE A 989 4.59 -6.31 2.61
C ILE A 989 4.16 -7.37 3.64
N ALA A 990 2.86 -7.54 3.87
CA ALA A 990 2.31 -8.60 4.72
C ALA A 990 2.64 -9.99 4.14
N THR A 991 2.42 -10.19 2.84
CA THR A 991 2.77 -11.44 2.13
C THR A 991 4.26 -11.75 2.23
N TYR A 992 5.15 -10.76 2.08
CA TYR A 992 6.59 -10.96 2.28
C TYR A 992 6.97 -11.18 3.75
N SER A 993 6.18 -10.68 4.71
CA SER A 993 6.38 -10.95 6.14
C SER A 993 5.97 -12.39 6.49
N GLU A 994 4.83 -12.87 5.99
CA GLU A 994 4.46 -14.30 6.09
C GLU A 994 5.48 -15.22 5.42
N LEU A 995 6.04 -14.81 4.27
CA LEU A 995 7.12 -15.58 3.62
C LEU A 995 8.40 -15.59 4.46
N LEU A 996 8.75 -14.49 5.14
CA LEU A 996 9.89 -14.44 6.08
C LEU A 996 9.67 -15.33 7.31
N GLU A 997 8.43 -15.51 7.75
CA GLU A 997 8.06 -16.44 8.83
C GLU A 997 8.13 -17.91 8.38
N ARG A 998 7.80 -18.20 7.12
CA ARG A 998 7.84 -19.56 6.54
C ARG A 998 9.21 -20.00 6.01
N VAL A 999 10.13 -19.06 5.76
CA VAL A 999 11.51 -19.35 5.32
C VAL A 999 12.39 -19.71 6.51
N ASP A 1000 13.07 -20.85 6.38
CA ASP A 1000 13.98 -21.42 7.37
C ASP A 1000 15.02 -20.38 7.85
N GLY A 1001 15.30 -20.39 9.15
CA GLY A 1001 16.22 -19.45 9.79
C GLY A 1001 17.67 -19.58 9.30
N ASP A 1002 18.04 -20.77 8.81
CA ASP A 1002 19.37 -21.04 8.24
C ASP A 1002 19.52 -20.59 6.78
N ASP A 1003 18.42 -20.37 6.03
CA ASP A 1003 18.48 -19.76 4.69
C ASP A 1003 18.62 -18.23 4.77
N ARG A 1004 19.80 -17.81 5.24
CA ARG A 1004 20.20 -16.40 5.36
C ARG A 1004 20.19 -15.66 4.02
N ILE A 1005 20.31 -16.36 2.89
CA ILE A 1005 20.36 -15.74 1.55
C ILE A 1005 18.93 -15.38 1.10
N THR A 1006 18.00 -16.32 1.19
CA THR A 1006 16.58 -16.07 0.87
C THR A 1006 15.97 -15.08 1.86
N ARG A 1007 16.25 -15.21 3.17
CA ARG A 1007 15.80 -14.27 4.19
C ARG A 1007 16.27 -12.84 3.90
N LYS A 1008 17.58 -12.61 3.75
CA LYS A 1008 18.14 -11.29 3.42
C LYS A 1008 17.57 -10.71 2.12
N ARG A 1009 17.23 -11.56 1.16
CA ARG A 1009 16.61 -11.13 -0.10
C ARG A 1009 15.16 -10.69 0.08
N ILE A 1010 14.35 -11.42 0.85
CA ILE A 1010 12.97 -11.02 1.14
C ILE A 1010 12.95 -9.78 2.04
N GLU A 1011 13.87 -9.67 3.01
CA GLU A 1011 14.11 -8.44 3.80
C GLU A 1011 14.42 -7.24 2.89
N ASN A 1012 15.37 -7.36 1.96
CA ASN A 1012 15.66 -6.30 0.98
C ASN A 1012 14.45 -5.96 0.07
N MET A 1013 13.62 -6.95 -0.27
CA MET A 1013 12.41 -6.73 -1.09
C MET A 1013 11.30 -6.04 -0.28
N LYS A 1014 11.18 -6.38 1.01
CA LYS A 1014 10.30 -5.70 1.97
C LYS A 1014 10.76 -4.27 2.21
N GLU A 1015 12.04 -4.03 2.48
CA GLU A 1015 12.61 -2.68 2.64
C GLU A 1015 12.40 -1.83 1.38
N LYS A 1016 12.59 -2.39 0.16
CA LYS A 1016 12.25 -1.73 -1.10
C LYS A 1016 10.76 -1.35 -1.20
N LEU A 1017 9.85 -2.19 -0.72
CA LEU A 1017 8.40 -1.89 -0.71
C LEU A 1017 8.02 -0.90 0.39
N GLU A 1018 8.65 -0.95 1.57
CA GLU A 1018 8.45 -0.01 2.67
C GLU A 1018 8.95 1.40 2.28
N ALA A 1019 10.13 1.50 1.66
CA ALA A 1019 10.64 2.74 1.09
C ALA A 1019 9.74 3.27 -0.04
N LYS A 1020 9.11 2.38 -0.82
CA LYS A 1020 8.11 2.76 -1.83
C LYS A 1020 6.79 3.23 -1.21
N LEU A 1021 6.33 2.59 -0.14
CA LEU A 1021 5.15 3.01 0.62
C LEU A 1021 5.34 4.41 1.22
N GLU A 1022 6.52 4.67 1.79
CA GLU A 1022 6.92 5.98 2.30
C GLU A 1022 7.04 7.01 1.15
N GLY A 1023 7.57 6.60 -0.01
CA GLY A 1023 7.59 7.42 -1.23
C GLY A 1023 6.20 7.78 -1.76
N LEU A 1024 5.26 6.84 -1.77
CA LEU A 1024 3.86 7.06 -2.16
C LEU A 1024 3.15 8.06 -1.23
N ALA A 1025 3.40 7.97 0.08
CA ALA A 1025 2.90 8.95 1.04
C ALA A 1025 3.45 10.37 0.84
N SER A 1026 4.57 10.53 0.12
CA SER A 1026 5.19 11.82 -0.21
C SER A 1026 4.69 12.46 -1.52
N HIS A 1027 3.92 11.74 -2.34
CA HIS A 1027 3.48 12.23 -3.65
C HIS A 1027 2.34 13.26 -3.56
N LYS A 1028 2.73 14.54 -3.51
CA LYS A 1028 1.87 15.73 -3.54
C LYS A 1028 1.34 16.06 -4.96
N ASP A 1029 0.69 15.13 -5.66
CA ASP A 1029 0.02 15.43 -6.95
C ASP A 1029 -1.51 15.45 -6.73
N ASP A 1030 -2.06 16.65 -6.47
CA ASP A 1030 -3.45 16.93 -6.02
C ASP A 1030 -4.55 16.75 -7.09
N MET A 1031 -4.26 15.93 -8.10
CA MET A 1031 -5.08 15.75 -9.30
C MET A 1031 -6.20 14.73 -9.08
N LEU A 1032 -7.22 14.78 -9.94
CA LEU A 1032 -8.27 13.76 -10.00
C LEU A 1032 -7.67 12.41 -10.43
N THR A 1033 -8.10 11.34 -9.77
CA THR A 1033 -7.68 9.96 -9.97
C THR A 1033 -8.41 9.30 -11.15
N ILE A 1034 -7.95 8.11 -11.58
CA ILE A 1034 -8.64 7.28 -12.58
C ILE A 1034 -10.08 6.90 -12.15
N ALA A 1035 -10.32 6.80 -10.84
CA ALA A 1035 -11.64 6.57 -10.26
C ALA A 1035 -12.59 7.76 -10.52
N GLU A 1036 -12.14 8.98 -10.24
CA GLU A 1036 -12.91 10.20 -10.44
C GLU A 1036 -13.11 10.55 -11.93
N MET A 1037 -12.27 10.03 -12.82
CA MET A 1037 -12.53 10.04 -14.27
C MET A 1037 -13.68 9.11 -14.67
N GLY A 1038 -14.04 8.13 -13.83
CA GLY A 1038 -15.08 7.14 -14.08
C GLY A 1038 -14.74 6.17 -15.21
N VAL A 1039 -13.49 5.70 -15.28
CA VAL A 1039 -13.00 4.74 -16.29
C VAL A 1039 -13.11 3.31 -15.77
N ASP A 1040 -13.72 2.42 -16.55
CA ASP A 1040 -14.03 1.03 -16.14
C ASP A 1040 -13.46 -0.06 -17.07
N GLN A 1041 -12.67 0.33 -18.08
CA GLN A 1041 -11.81 -0.58 -18.86
C GLN A 1041 -10.60 0.18 -19.42
N ILE A 1042 -9.39 -0.38 -19.27
CA ILE A 1042 -8.16 0.10 -19.91
C ILE A 1042 -7.84 -0.78 -21.12
N ILE A 1043 -7.49 -0.15 -22.23
CA ILE A 1043 -6.97 -0.80 -23.44
C ILE A 1043 -5.56 -0.25 -23.71
N VAL A 1044 -4.58 -1.14 -23.85
CA VAL A 1044 -3.18 -0.79 -24.12
C VAL A 1044 -2.78 -1.31 -25.49
N ASP A 1045 -2.53 -0.42 -26.46
CA ASP A 1045 -1.91 -0.79 -27.73
C ASP A 1045 -0.38 -0.81 -27.61
N GLU A 1046 0.28 -1.59 -28.46
CA GLU A 1046 1.73 -1.88 -28.37
C GLU A 1046 2.22 -2.20 -26.94
N ALA A 1047 1.46 -3.06 -26.25
CA ALA A 1047 1.61 -3.42 -24.84
C ALA A 1047 2.97 -4.07 -24.45
N GLN A 1048 3.87 -4.35 -25.40
CA GLN A 1048 5.26 -4.72 -25.11
C GLN A 1048 5.99 -3.69 -24.23
N GLU A 1049 5.58 -2.41 -24.26
CA GLU A 1049 6.17 -1.37 -23.40
C GLU A 1049 5.85 -1.53 -21.90
N PHE A 1050 4.90 -2.39 -21.53
CA PHE A 1050 4.37 -2.53 -20.17
C PHE A 1050 4.67 -3.89 -19.49
N ARG A 1051 5.39 -4.82 -20.14
CA ARG A 1051 5.55 -6.23 -19.66
C ARG A 1051 6.68 -6.49 -18.64
N LYS A 1052 7.16 -5.47 -17.92
CA LYS A 1052 8.29 -5.63 -16.96
C LYS A 1052 7.81 -5.44 -15.52
N LEU A 1053 7.12 -6.43 -14.94
CA LEU A 1053 6.82 -6.44 -13.51
C LEU A 1053 7.97 -7.03 -12.69
N SER A 1054 8.07 -6.66 -11.42
CA SER A 1054 9.09 -7.23 -10.50
C SER A 1054 8.67 -8.61 -10.02
N PHE A 1055 9.62 -9.55 -9.90
CA PHE A 1055 9.33 -10.93 -9.48
C PHE A 1055 10.47 -11.57 -8.68
N ALA A 1056 10.12 -12.54 -7.83
CA ALA A 1056 11.09 -13.35 -7.10
C ALA A 1056 11.54 -14.55 -7.94
N THR A 1057 12.84 -14.85 -7.96
CA THR A 1057 13.38 -16.05 -8.64
C THR A 1057 14.76 -16.42 -8.11
N ASN A 1058 14.97 -17.69 -7.77
CA ASN A 1058 16.25 -18.20 -7.28
C ASN A 1058 17.31 -18.33 -8.40
N MET A 1059 16.90 -18.21 -9.67
CA MET A 1059 17.79 -18.28 -10.84
C MET A 1059 18.35 -16.91 -11.27
N ALA A 1060 18.86 -16.12 -10.31
CA ALA A 1060 19.36 -14.76 -10.56
C ALA A 1060 20.58 -14.70 -11.51
N ASN A 1061 21.33 -15.80 -11.65
CA ASN A 1061 22.52 -15.89 -12.51
C ASN A 1061 22.21 -16.37 -13.94
N LEU A 1062 20.94 -16.62 -14.30
CA LEU A 1062 20.57 -17.07 -15.63
C LEU A 1062 20.54 -15.87 -16.61
N LYS A 1063 21.36 -15.91 -17.67
CA LYS A 1063 21.50 -14.82 -18.64
C LYS A 1063 20.15 -14.49 -19.31
N GLY A 1064 19.56 -13.35 -18.92
CA GLY A 1064 18.27 -12.86 -19.42
C GLY A 1064 17.19 -12.70 -18.35
N VAL A 1065 17.37 -13.29 -17.17
CA VAL A 1065 16.45 -13.16 -16.03
C VAL A 1065 16.81 -11.90 -15.24
N GLN A 1066 16.01 -10.84 -15.36
CA GLN A 1066 16.17 -9.61 -14.59
C GLN A 1066 14.97 -9.42 -13.65
N PRO A 1067 15.15 -9.51 -12.31
CA PRO A 1067 14.04 -9.51 -11.35
C PRO A 1067 13.44 -8.11 -11.05
N ASP A 1068 14.17 -7.03 -11.36
CA ASP A 1068 13.70 -5.66 -11.15
C ASP A 1068 12.77 -5.21 -12.30
N GLY A 1069 11.54 -4.84 -11.96
CA GLY A 1069 10.53 -4.34 -12.90
C GLY A 1069 10.68 -2.86 -13.28
N SER A 1070 9.76 -2.38 -14.11
CA SER A 1070 9.67 -1.00 -14.58
C SER A 1070 8.46 -0.27 -13.98
N GLN A 1071 8.60 1.03 -13.72
CA GLN A 1071 7.52 1.84 -13.15
C GLN A 1071 6.28 1.91 -14.05
N ARG A 1072 6.43 1.84 -15.39
CA ARG A 1072 5.28 1.81 -16.33
C ARG A 1072 4.44 0.55 -16.17
N ALA A 1073 5.08 -0.61 -16.02
CA ALA A 1073 4.40 -1.88 -15.79
C ALA A 1073 3.66 -1.89 -14.45
N TRP A 1074 4.29 -1.35 -13.40
CA TRP A 1074 3.65 -1.18 -12.10
C TRP A 1074 2.43 -0.25 -12.16
N ASP A 1075 2.56 0.90 -12.82
CA ASP A 1075 1.49 1.88 -12.99
C ASP A 1075 0.25 1.29 -13.68
N LEU A 1076 0.47 0.52 -14.77
CA LEU A 1076 -0.61 -0.24 -15.40
C LEU A 1076 -1.20 -1.31 -14.47
N TYR A 1077 -0.35 -2.05 -13.74
CA TYR A 1077 -0.79 -3.10 -12.82
C TYR A 1077 -1.68 -2.57 -11.69
N VAL A 1078 -1.31 -1.47 -11.02
CA VAL A 1078 -2.14 -0.87 -9.95
C VAL A 1078 -3.48 -0.37 -10.50
N LYS A 1079 -3.47 0.36 -11.63
CA LYS A 1079 -4.71 0.88 -12.23
C LYS A 1079 -5.65 -0.21 -12.71
N THR A 1080 -5.11 -1.27 -13.28
CA THR A 1080 -5.93 -2.41 -13.75
C THR A 1080 -6.49 -3.19 -12.56
N ARG A 1081 -5.70 -3.44 -11.51
CA ARG A 1081 -6.20 -4.02 -10.25
C ARG A 1081 -7.26 -3.17 -9.57
N PHE A 1082 -7.16 -1.84 -9.65
CA PHE A 1082 -8.20 -0.94 -9.15
C PHE A 1082 -9.51 -1.13 -9.92
N ILE A 1083 -9.47 -1.09 -11.25
CA ILE A 1083 -10.66 -1.27 -12.09
C ILE A 1083 -11.26 -2.68 -11.92
N ASP A 1084 -10.43 -3.71 -11.71
CA ASP A 1084 -10.85 -5.10 -11.45
C ASP A 1084 -11.75 -5.24 -10.21
N THR A 1085 -11.72 -4.27 -9.28
CA THR A 1085 -12.65 -4.23 -8.12
C THR A 1085 -14.07 -3.77 -8.47
N PHE A 1086 -14.26 -3.08 -9.60
CA PHE A 1086 -15.57 -2.59 -10.07
C PHE A 1086 -16.06 -3.30 -11.33
N ASN A 1087 -15.16 -3.78 -12.18
CA ASN A 1087 -15.46 -4.52 -13.41
C ASN A 1087 -14.57 -5.78 -13.52
N PRO A 1088 -14.80 -6.78 -12.65
CA PRO A 1088 -13.92 -7.93 -12.49
C PRO A 1088 -13.77 -8.74 -13.78
N GLY A 1089 -12.53 -9.07 -14.13
CA GLY A 1089 -12.20 -9.81 -15.34
C GLY A 1089 -12.31 -9.01 -16.65
N ARG A 1090 -12.69 -7.73 -16.61
CA ARG A 1090 -12.81 -6.84 -17.79
C ARG A 1090 -11.90 -5.62 -17.76
N ALA A 1091 -11.10 -5.46 -16.71
CA ALA A 1091 -10.28 -4.27 -16.47
C ALA A 1091 -9.22 -3.95 -17.53
N LEU A 1092 -8.68 -4.95 -18.24
CA LEU A 1092 -7.53 -4.78 -19.15
C LEU A 1092 -7.68 -5.55 -20.47
N VAL A 1093 -7.59 -4.84 -21.59
CA VAL A 1093 -7.30 -5.42 -22.92
C VAL A 1093 -5.91 -4.97 -23.36
N MET A 1094 -5.05 -5.90 -23.78
CA MET A 1094 -3.73 -5.60 -24.32
C MET A 1094 -3.68 -5.94 -25.82
N ALA A 1095 -2.98 -5.14 -26.60
CA ALA A 1095 -2.74 -5.39 -28.02
C ALA A 1095 -1.26 -5.21 -28.36
N SER A 1096 -0.73 -6.03 -29.27
CA SER A 1096 0.68 -5.92 -29.72
C SER A 1096 0.92 -6.74 -30.97
N GLY A 1097 1.79 -6.25 -31.86
CA GLY A 1097 2.34 -7.05 -32.96
C GLY A 1097 3.42 -8.07 -32.55
N THR A 1098 3.97 -7.96 -31.33
CA THR A 1098 5.12 -8.76 -30.86
C THR A 1098 4.87 -9.30 -29.44
N PRO A 1099 4.03 -10.34 -29.26
CA PRO A 1099 3.59 -10.83 -27.95
C PRO A 1099 4.74 -11.35 -27.06
N ILE A 1100 5.81 -11.87 -27.67
CA ILE A 1100 7.04 -12.28 -26.99
C ILE A 1100 8.20 -11.69 -27.79
N THR A 1101 9.22 -11.16 -27.11
CA THR A 1101 10.43 -10.62 -27.77
C THR A 1101 11.66 -11.46 -27.50
N ASN A 1102 12.15 -11.51 -26.26
CA ASN A 1102 13.49 -12.08 -25.96
C ASN A 1102 13.59 -12.92 -24.67
N TYR A 1103 12.57 -12.98 -23.81
CA TYR A 1103 12.71 -13.61 -22.49
C TYR A 1103 11.47 -14.43 -22.11
N LEU A 1104 11.70 -15.66 -21.62
CA LEU A 1104 10.65 -16.58 -21.19
C LEU A 1104 9.82 -16.04 -20.00
N GLN A 1105 10.40 -15.17 -19.17
CA GLN A 1105 9.66 -14.51 -18.08
C GLN A 1105 8.50 -13.62 -18.58
N GLN A 1106 8.50 -13.19 -19.85
CA GLN A 1106 7.39 -12.42 -20.44
C GLN A 1106 6.10 -13.23 -20.65
N ILE A 1107 6.13 -14.55 -20.40
CA ILE A 1107 4.95 -15.43 -20.43
C ILE A 1107 4.31 -15.53 -19.03
N PHE A 1108 5.08 -15.29 -17.97
CA PHE A 1108 4.65 -15.37 -16.57
C PHE A 1108 4.24 -14.01 -15.96
N MET A 1109 4.49 -12.91 -16.67
CA MET A 1109 4.17 -11.52 -16.30
C MET A 1109 2.97 -10.99 -17.09
#